data_AF-A0A9P6J1W0-F1
#
_entry.id   AF-A0A9P6J1W0-F1
#
_cell.length_a   1.000
_cell.length_b   1.000
_cell.length_c   1.000
_cell.angle_alpha   90.00
_cell.angle_beta   90.00
_cell.angle_gamma   90.00
#
_symmetry.space_group_name_H-M   'P 1'
#
loop_
_entity.id
_entity.type
_entity.pdbx_description
1 polymer ?
#
loop_
_entity_poly.entity_id
_entity_poly.type
_entity_poly.pdbx_seq_one_letter_code
_entity_poly.pdbx_strand_id
1 'polypeptide(L)'
;MDVDVDDENAQLWQSGSPGPAHASHQPEPTECDDYWFIPPYINTDVLLEQLQKITDESTAHLAHNNEQQRIDIWGSIESIQKAKLSLDHIGRYYFENAERRQKATKTKGWAKPERELTPAEKKKRDRVEQRRQENQKYMGVPETECAFKHCVKLPKNMPATRLLGRNLHVLDALRTECKSFIWMEQPDMKLYVAGDDEHSSHTAMNRIKNFIIKWLTQPTDAVCHILEKPSTFVEIHFVPAPGMTYIRPPYADAGDNVLLLMKAKPVGNYGNLRSVDLKMDTIDSLIGIRSSDGQAEGIQEDRHLPITDASANDAYVQAMKYNESMIARNIERIRKHLFGSLDQIQLMDSDLKMRIRFGQVGLREYPRRVEWDIKTLDTTIIPDSRLKSEFSPFFTRSAETFAALATKLTPPQMQEQKTEPDVLWTLGVVKRDEEANEPINVQLDVTFRADEKVAFWNGLVQRMTPLDVRVISSERRFSWAWTITAGRRLPSDKFSAEGNFVHKLRMESRVGQEKKLVFANTNNIQLKTVRREKRTLYTHGTWTIELTEESFWTLTKSNPSKPYQSVTLNMAPDHVFYSVSMYKDSWVSRLSENPYLGLGQVPNWEPEDFLEGEEAIGKTLETVTEVRALIESCFLT
;
A
#
# COMPACT_ATOMS: atom_id res chain seq x y z
N MET A 1 30.46 48.63 6.19
CA MET A 1 31.08 48.03 5.00
C MET A 1 31.43 46.63 5.39
N ASP A 2 30.50 45.71 5.12
CA ASP A 2 30.69 44.27 5.10
C ASP A 2 29.69 43.79 4.05
N VAL A 3 30.21 43.08 3.04
CA VAL A 3 29.53 42.73 1.80
C VAL A 3 29.03 41.31 1.93
N ASP A 4 27.72 41.11 1.73
CA ASP A 4 27.05 39.82 1.64
C ASP A 4 27.51 39.04 0.39
N VAL A 5 27.88 37.77 0.57
CA VAL A 5 28.50 36.89 -0.44
C VAL A 5 27.50 35.88 -1.03
N ASP A 6 26.20 36.04 -0.83
CA ASP A 6 25.23 34.99 -1.19
C ASP A 6 24.38 35.25 -2.47
N ASP A 7 24.78 36.19 -3.33
CA ASP A 7 23.97 36.56 -4.52
C ASP A 7 24.63 36.36 -5.90
N GLU A 8 25.74 35.61 -6.00
CA GLU A 8 26.43 35.35 -7.28
C GLU A 8 26.06 34.02 -7.99
N ASN A 9 25.30 33.13 -7.34
CA ASN A 9 24.95 31.82 -7.95
C ASN A 9 23.56 31.74 -8.59
N ALA A 10 22.81 32.85 -8.66
CA ALA A 10 21.43 32.88 -9.17
C ALA A 10 21.29 33.33 -10.64
N GLN A 11 22.37 33.71 -11.35
CA GLN A 11 22.29 34.31 -12.70
C GLN A 11 22.96 33.54 -13.85
N LEU A 12 23.32 32.26 -13.67
CA LEU A 12 24.05 31.48 -14.68
C LEU A 12 23.21 30.57 -15.59
N TRP A 13 21.89 30.75 -15.66
CA TRP A 13 20.98 29.87 -16.42
C TRP A 13 20.15 30.54 -17.54
N GLN A 14 20.44 31.78 -17.96
CA GLN A 14 19.60 32.48 -18.95
C GLN A 14 20.29 33.13 -20.16
N SER A 15 21.53 32.78 -20.51
CA SER A 15 22.13 33.31 -21.75
C SER A 15 23.05 32.32 -22.47
N GLY A 16 22.46 31.50 -23.33
CA GLY A 16 23.16 30.75 -24.37
C GLY A 16 22.59 31.08 -25.74
N SER A 17 23.14 32.09 -26.42
CA SER A 17 22.90 32.32 -27.84
C SER A 17 23.85 31.45 -28.69
N PRO A 18 23.41 30.91 -29.84
CA PRO A 18 24.22 30.00 -30.64
C PRO A 18 25.16 30.75 -31.58
N GLY A 19 26.44 30.36 -31.59
CA GLY A 19 27.47 30.76 -32.57
C GLY A 19 27.89 29.60 -33.47
N PRO A 20 28.58 29.86 -34.60
CA PRO A 20 28.30 29.25 -35.89
C PRO A 20 29.00 27.91 -36.17
N ALA A 21 28.34 27.15 -37.05
CA ALA A 21 28.73 25.86 -37.57
C ALA A 21 29.97 25.93 -38.49
N HIS A 22 30.88 24.96 -38.32
CA HIS A 22 31.73 24.48 -39.40
C HIS A 22 31.53 22.97 -39.58
N ALA A 23 31.35 22.61 -40.84
CA ALA A 23 30.80 21.37 -41.34
C ALA A 23 31.74 20.17 -41.24
N SER A 24 31.17 19.03 -40.86
CA SER A 24 31.33 17.76 -41.60
C SER A 24 30.18 16.81 -41.23
N HIS A 25 28.97 17.11 -41.70
CA HIS A 25 27.84 16.18 -41.61
C HIS A 25 27.84 15.26 -42.84
N GLN A 26 28.07 13.97 -42.62
CA GLN A 26 27.24 12.98 -43.30
C GLN A 26 25.80 13.21 -42.80
N PRO A 27 24.77 13.14 -43.65
CA PRO A 27 23.40 13.36 -43.20
C PRO A 27 23.07 12.28 -42.18
N GLU A 28 22.78 12.71 -40.95
CA GLU A 28 22.06 11.88 -39.98
C GLU A 28 20.74 11.44 -40.62
N PRO A 29 20.26 10.22 -40.32
CA PRO A 29 19.00 9.76 -40.87
C PRO A 29 17.89 10.67 -40.34
N THR A 30 17.30 11.46 -41.24
CA THR A 30 16.05 12.19 -41.00
C THR A 30 15.05 11.27 -40.34
N GLU A 31 14.52 11.66 -39.17
CA GLU A 31 13.40 10.99 -38.52
C GLU A 31 12.34 10.64 -39.58
N CYS A 32 11.85 9.40 -39.56
CA CYS A 32 10.84 8.97 -40.51
C CYS A 32 9.52 9.70 -40.28
N ASP A 33 8.84 10.04 -41.38
CA ASP A 33 7.53 10.71 -41.31
C ASP A 33 6.47 9.76 -40.71
N ASP A 34 6.62 8.46 -40.96
CA ASP A 34 5.79 7.42 -40.38
C ASP A 34 6.51 6.05 -40.43
N TYR A 35 5.93 5.03 -39.82
CA TYR A 35 6.46 3.67 -39.84
C TYR A 35 5.36 2.61 -39.95
N TRP A 36 5.76 1.39 -40.34
CA TRP A 36 4.92 0.20 -40.34
C TRP A 36 5.65 -0.98 -39.70
N PHE A 37 5.08 -1.56 -38.65
CA PHE A 37 5.69 -2.70 -37.94
C PHE A 37 5.62 -3.97 -38.76
N ILE A 38 6.73 -4.71 -38.83
CA ILE A 38 6.78 -6.00 -39.53
C ILE A 38 6.22 -7.07 -38.59
N PRO A 39 5.09 -7.72 -38.93
CA PRO A 39 4.57 -8.82 -38.14
C PRO A 39 5.55 -10.01 -38.11
N PRO A 40 5.66 -10.74 -36.98
CA PRO A 40 6.72 -11.75 -36.76
C PRO A 40 6.63 -12.99 -37.66
N TYR A 41 5.54 -13.15 -38.42
CA TYR A 41 5.29 -14.28 -39.31
C TYR A 41 5.62 -13.97 -40.79
N ILE A 42 5.99 -12.73 -41.11
CA ILE A 42 6.41 -12.35 -42.46
C ILE A 42 7.90 -12.67 -42.62
N ASN A 43 8.27 -13.32 -43.73
CA ASN A 43 9.68 -13.48 -44.07
C ASN A 43 10.21 -12.12 -44.57
N THR A 44 11.12 -11.54 -43.82
CA THR A 44 11.73 -10.23 -44.10
C THR A 44 12.37 -10.17 -45.48
N ASP A 45 12.98 -11.25 -45.96
CA ASP A 45 13.62 -11.29 -47.29
C ASP A 45 12.60 -11.10 -48.41
N VAL A 46 11.43 -11.74 -48.28
CA VAL A 46 10.36 -11.62 -49.28
C VAL A 46 9.65 -10.27 -49.18
N LEU A 47 9.56 -9.70 -47.98
CA LEU A 47 9.05 -8.34 -47.80
C LEU A 47 9.97 -7.33 -48.50
N LEU A 48 11.29 -7.45 -48.33
CA LEU A 48 12.29 -6.58 -48.95
C LEU A 48 12.19 -6.56 -50.47
N GLU A 49 11.94 -7.70 -51.11
CA GLU A 49 11.71 -7.79 -52.56
C GLU A 49 10.46 -7.03 -53.02
N GLN A 50 9.41 -7.00 -52.19
CA GLN A 50 8.17 -6.29 -52.50
C GLN A 50 8.25 -4.80 -52.17
N LEU A 51 9.13 -4.38 -51.26
CA LEU A 51 9.25 -2.97 -50.86
C LEU A 51 9.56 -2.07 -52.05
N GLN A 52 10.48 -2.47 -52.94
CA GLN A 52 10.81 -1.67 -54.12
C GLN A 52 9.58 -1.39 -54.98
N LYS A 53 8.73 -2.40 -55.17
CA LYS A 53 7.48 -2.26 -55.93
C LYS A 53 6.49 -1.32 -55.24
N ILE A 54 6.37 -1.40 -53.92
CA ILE A 54 5.50 -0.52 -53.15
C ILE A 54 6.02 0.92 -53.18
N THR A 55 7.34 1.11 -53.11
CA THR A 55 8.00 2.41 -53.27
C THR A 55 7.63 3.04 -54.61
N ASP A 56 7.74 2.27 -55.69
CA ASP A 56 7.42 2.73 -57.04
C ASP A 56 5.92 3.05 -57.23
N GLU A 57 5.01 2.25 -56.64
CA GLU A 57 3.56 2.43 -56.75
C GLU A 57 2.99 3.55 -55.85
N SER A 58 3.58 3.73 -54.66
CA SER A 58 3.09 4.68 -53.66
C SER A 58 3.74 6.06 -53.76
N THR A 59 4.88 6.17 -54.46
CA THR A 59 5.78 7.35 -54.48
C THR A 59 6.38 7.71 -53.11
N ALA A 60 6.13 6.90 -52.07
CA ALA A 60 6.76 7.04 -50.76
C ALA A 60 8.11 6.33 -50.75
N HIS A 61 9.09 6.90 -50.07
CA HIS A 61 10.36 6.22 -49.82
C HIS A 61 10.19 5.27 -48.64
N LEU A 62 10.62 4.01 -48.80
CA LEU A 62 10.49 2.94 -47.80
C LEU A 62 11.88 2.36 -47.52
N ALA A 63 12.25 2.24 -46.24
CA ALA A 63 13.48 1.57 -45.83
C ALA A 63 13.24 0.60 -44.67
N HIS A 64 13.88 -0.56 -44.71
CA HIS A 64 13.79 -1.53 -43.64
C HIS A 64 14.74 -1.20 -42.50
N ASN A 65 14.20 -1.05 -41.30
CA ASN A 65 14.93 -0.83 -40.06
C ASN A 65 15.02 -2.14 -39.26
N ASN A 66 16.16 -2.81 -39.39
CA ASN A 66 16.37 -4.12 -38.78
C ASN A 66 16.49 -4.06 -37.24
N GLU A 67 16.99 -2.95 -36.69
CA GLU A 67 17.13 -2.79 -35.24
C GLU A 67 15.76 -2.68 -34.54
N GLN A 68 14.80 -2.03 -35.20
CA GLN A 68 13.47 -1.76 -34.66
C GLN A 68 12.37 -2.65 -35.25
N GLN A 69 12.72 -3.58 -36.15
CA GLN A 69 11.81 -4.52 -36.82
C GLN A 69 10.59 -3.82 -37.48
N ARG A 70 10.87 -2.74 -38.20
CA ARG A 70 9.85 -1.90 -38.85
C ARG A 70 10.31 -1.42 -40.22
N ILE A 71 9.37 -0.96 -41.04
CA ILE A 71 9.61 -0.23 -42.28
C ILE A 71 9.42 1.25 -41.98
N ASP A 72 10.49 2.03 -42.12
CA ASP A 72 10.45 3.48 -42.04
C ASP A 72 9.94 4.03 -43.38
N ILE A 73 9.03 5.01 -43.31
CA ILE A 73 8.32 5.57 -44.46
C ILE A 73 8.54 7.09 -44.49
N TRP A 74 8.89 7.63 -45.66
CA TRP A 74 8.99 9.07 -45.91
C TRP A 74 8.17 9.46 -47.13
N GLY A 75 7.50 10.62 -47.08
CA GLY A 75 6.74 11.13 -48.22
C GLY A 75 5.54 11.99 -47.82
N SER A 76 4.73 12.36 -48.81
CA SER A 76 3.47 13.07 -48.55
C SER A 76 2.48 12.16 -47.78
N ILE A 77 1.54 12.75 -47.03
CA ILE A 77 0.53 12.00 -46.27
C ILE A 77 -0.24 11.01 -47.17
N GLU A 78 -0.56 11.41 -48.40
CA GLU A 78 -1.25 10.55 -49.38
C GLU A 78 -0.36 9.38 -49.83
N SER A 79 0.93 9.63 -50.09
CA SER A 79 1.91 8.60 -50.45
C SER A 79 2.10 7.60 -49.30
N ILE A 80 2.20 8.09 -48.06
CA ILE A 80 2.35 7.26 -46.85
C ILE A 80 1.13 6.37 -46.64
N GLN A 81 -0.08 6.93 -46.74
CA GLN A 81 -1.31 6.16 -46.60
C GLN A 81 -1.42 5.07 -47.67
N LYS A 82 -1.05 5.39 -48.93
CA LYS A 82 -1.04 4.44 -50.03
C LYS A 82 -0.02 3.32 -49.79
N ALA A 83 1.18 3.64 -49.30
CA ALA A 83 2.20 2.66 -48.92
C ALA A 83 1.72 1.75 -47.79
N LYS A 84 1.11 2.30 -46.74
CA LYS A 84 0.55 1.53 -45.61
C LYS A 84 -0.56 0.58 -46.04
N LEU A 85 -1.46 1.02 -46.93
CA LEU A 85 -2.51 0.13 -47.46
C LEU A 85 -1.92 -1.09 -48.20
N SER A 86 -0.87 -0.89 -48.99
CA SER A 86 -0.16 -1.98 -49.66
C SER A 86 0.56 -2.90 -48.68
N LEU A 87 1.24 -2.34 -47.67
CA LEU A 87 1.90 -3.11 -46.62
C LEU A 87 0.90 -3.91 -45.77
N ASP A 88 -0.24 -3.33 -45.42
CA ASP A 88 -1.33 -4.02 -44.69
C ASP A 88 -1.96 -5.14 -45.50
N HIS A 89 -2.03 -5.00 -46.83
CA HIS A 89 -2.50 -6.06 -47.71
C HIS A 89 -1.54 -7.26 -47.70
N ILE A 90 -0.24 -6.99 -47.79
CA ILE A 90 0.81 -8.01 -47.66
C ILE A 90 0.76 -8.65 -46.27
N GLY A 91 0.64 -7.84 -45.21
CA GLY A 91 0.53 -8.31 -43.84
C GLY A 91 -0.63 -9.28 -43.63
N ARG A 92 -1.81 -8.98 -44.21
CA ARG A 92 -2.97 -9.86 -44.19
C ARG A 92 -2.75 -11.15 -44.97
N TYR A 93 -2.17 -11.08 -46.17
CA TYR A 93 -1.87 -12.25 -46.98
C TYR A 93 -0.94 -13.25 -46.25
N TYR A 94 0.13 -12.74 -45.62
CA TYR A 94 1.04 -13.57 -44.85
C TYR A 94 0.42 -14.10 -43.55
N PHE A 95 -0.43 -13.31 -42.90
CA PHE A 95 -1.17 -13.77 -41.72
C PHE A 95 -2.07 -14.96 -42.06
N GLU A 96 -2.86 -14.86 -43.11
CA GLU A 96 -3.75 -15.94 -43.56
C GLU A 96 -2.96 -17.18 -43.98
N ASN A 97 -1.83 -17.02 -44.66
CA ASN A 97 -0.95 -18.13 -45.02
C ASN A 97 -0.26 -18.76 -43.81
N ALA A 98 0.18 -17.95 -42.83
CA ALA A 98 0.74 -18.45 -41.58
C ALA A 98 -0.32 -19.19 -40.75
N GLU A 99 -1.56 -18.71 -40.74
CA GLU A 99 -2.69 -19.36 -40.08
C GLU A 99 -3.06 -20.68 -40.79
N ARG A 100 -3.08 -20.70 -42.14
CA ARG A 100 -3.25 -21.93 -42.92
C ARG A 100 -2.12 -22.91 -42.68
N ARG A 101 -0.87 -22.44 -42.61
CA ARG A 101 0.29 -23.27 -42.27
C ARG A 101 0.20 -23.78 -40.85
N GLN A 102 -0.18 -22.99 -39.86
CA GLN A 102 -0.45 -23.47 -38.49
C GLN A 102 -1.59 -24.49 -38.45
N LYS A 103 -2.66 -24.30 -39.23
CA LYS A 103 -3.75 -25.27 -39.39
C LYS A 103 -3.28 -26.56 -40.08
N ALA A 104 -2.26 -26.50 -40.93
CA ALA A 104 -1.68 -27.65 -41.64
C ALA A 104 -0.53 -28.35 -40.88
N THR A 105 0.28 -27.60 -40.11
CA THR A 105 1.37 -28.09 -39.24
C THR A 105 0.90 -28.47 -37.85
N LYS A 106 -0.35 -28.12 -37.48
CA LYS A 106 -1.23 -29.06 -36.79
C LYS A 106 -1.39 -30.27 -37.70
N THR A 107 -0.32 -31.08 -37.76
CA THR A 107 -0.44 -32.48 -38.10
C THR A 107 -1.69 -32.99 -37.39
N LYS A 108 -2.46 -33.82 -38.10
CA LYS A 108 -3.22 -34.90 -37.50
C LYS A 108 -2.22 -35.73 -36.67
N GLY A 109 -1.67 -35.18 -35.59
CA GLY A 109 -1.07 -35.95 -34.53
C GLY A 109 -2.21 -36.82 -34.11
N TRP A 110 -2.13 -38.09 -34.51
CA TRP A 110 -3.06 -39.18 -34.23
C TRP A 110 -4.25 -38.62 -33.47
N ALA A 111 -5.28 -38.18 -34.20
CA ALA A 111 -6.54 -37.87 -33.55
C ALA A 111 -6.82 -39.11 -32.74
N LYS A 112 -6.64 -39.04 -31.41
CA LYS A 112 -7.15 -40.06 -30.52
C LYS A 112 -8.57 -40.23 -31.03
N PRO A 113 -8.95 -41.41 -31.58
CA PRO A 113 -10.26 -41.61 -32.17
C PRO A 113 -11.23 -40.97 -31.19
N GLU A 114 -12.07 -40.04 -31.67
CA GLU A 114 -12.95 -39.22 -30.84
C GLU A 114 -13.42 -40.07 -29.68
N ARG A 115 -12.73 -39.95 -28.55
CA ARG A 115 -12.99 -40.86 -27.45
C ARG A 115 -14.36 -40.40 -27.05
N GLU A 116 -15.36 -41.26 -27.21
CA GLU A 116 -16.70 -40.96 -26.70
C GLU A 116 -16.48 -40.42 -25.30
N LEU A 117 -16.84 -39.15 -25.13
CA LEU A 117 -16.69 -38.45 -23.86
C LEU A 117 -17.25 -39.41 -22.83
N THR A 118 -16.43 -39.74 -21.83
CA THR A 118 -16.93 -40.64 -20.78
C THR A 118 -18.24 -40.08 -20.26
N PRO A 119 -19.18 -40.91 -19.78
CA PRO A 119 -20.46 -40.43 -19.28
C PRO A 119 -20.30 -39.27 -18.26
N ALA A 120 -19.20 -39.27 -17.49
CA ALA A 120 -18.81 -38.19 -16.60
C ALA A 120 -18.38 -36.90 -17.33
N GLU A 121 -17.54 -36.98 -18.36
CA GLU A 121 -17.11 -35.82 -19.16
C GLU A 121 -18.25 -35.25 -20.00
N LYS A 122 -19.12 -36.09 -20.57
CA LYS A 122 -20.33 -35.66 -21.30
C LYS A 122 -21.27 -34.92 -20.35
N LYS A 123 -21.56 -35.48 -19.17
CA LYS A 123 -22.34 -34.83 -18.12
C LYS A 123 -21.72 -33.52 -17.64
N LYS A 124 -20.39 -33.43 -17.54
CA LYS A 124 -19.68 -32.18 -17.20
C LYS A 124 -19.85 -31.14 -18.30
N ARG A 125 -19.72 -31.52 -19.58
CA ARG A 125 -19.91 -30.63 -20.74
C ARG A 125 -21.35 -30.15 -20.84
N ASP A 126 -22.32 -31.04 -20.71
CA ASP A 126 -23.75 -30.71 -20.73
C ASP A 126 -24.11 -29.74 -19.59
N ARG A 127 -23.56 -29.95 -18.39
CA ARG A 127 -23.71 -29.01 -17.26
C ARG A 127 -23.11 -27.64 -17.54
N VAL A 128 -21.96 -27.57 -18.21
CA VAL A 128 -21.32 -26.30 -18.57
C VAL A 128 -22.13 -25.57 -19.63
N GLU A 129 -22.63 -26.29 -20.65
CA GLU A 129 -23.46 -25.71 -21.70
C GLU A 129 -24.82 -25.24 -21.15
N GLN A 130 -25.44 -26.03 -20.27
CA GLN A 130 -26.68 -25.62 -19.58
C GLN A 130 -26.48 -24.36 -18.73
N ARG A 131 -25.37 -24.28 -17.97
CA ARG A 131 -25.02 -23.05 -17.24
C ARG A 131 -24.79 -21.87 -18.18
N ARG A 132 -24.17 -22.09 -19.33
CA ARG A 132 -23.94 -21.05 -20.33
C ARG A 132 -25.25 -20.52 -20.89
N GLN A 133 -26.18 -21.41 -21.24
CA GLN A 133 -27.52 -21.04 -21.71
C GLN A 133 -28.32 -20.31 -20.63
N GLU A 134 -28.28 -20.79 -19.38
CA GLU A 134 -28.92 -20.11 -18.25
C GLU A 134 -28.34 -18.72 -18.02
N ASN A 135 -27.01 -18.57 -18.09
CA ASN A 135 -26.33 -17.29 -17.95
C ASN A 135 -26.67 -16.34 -19.10
N GLN A 136 -26.83 -16.87 -20.31
CA GLN A 136 -27.16 -16.08 -21.50
C GLN A 136 -28.58 -15.48 -21.43
N LYS A 137 -29.49 -16.09 -20.66
CA LYS A 137 -30.83 -15.56 -20.39
C LYS A 137 -30.80 -14.15 -19.80
N TYR A 138 -29.84 -13.87 -18.91
CA TYR A 138 -29.75 -12.59 -18.20
C TYR A 138 -28.93 -11.53 -18.95
N MET A 139 -28.49 -11.83 -20.18
CA MET A 139 -27.70 -10.91 -20.99
C MET A 139 -28.62 -9.97 -21.75
N GLY A 140 -28.51 -8.67 -21.43
CA GLY A 140 -29.27 -7.62 -22.10
C GLY A 140 -30.46 -7.10 -21.29
N VAL A 141 -31.47 -6.61 -22.01
CA VAL A 141 -32.70 -6.04 -21.45
C VAL A 141 -33.75 -7.15 -21.35
N PRO A 142 -34.55 -7.23 -20.27
CA PRO A 142 -35.57 -8.26 -20.15
C PRO A 142 -36.64 -8.10 -21.25
N GLU A 143 -37.01 -9.21 -21.91
CA GLU A 143 -38.07 -9.24 -22.93
C GLU A 143 -39.47 -9.07 -22.34
N THR A 144 -39.63 -9.47 -21.08
CA THR A 144 -40.90 -9.39 -20.32
C THR A 144 -40.72 -8.50 -19.10
N GLU A 145 -41.79 -7.90 -18.63
CA GLU A 145 -41.75 -7.07 -17.43
C GLU A 145 -41.50 -7.96 -16.19
N CYS A 146 -40.38 -7.74 -15.52
CA CYS A 146 -40.05 -8.43 -14.28
C CYS A 146 -40.82 -7.84 -13.09
N ALA A 147 -41.12 -8.67 -12.09
CA ALA A 147 -41.86 -8.27 -10.89
C ALA A 147 -41.13 -7.19 -10.06
N PHE A 148 -39.80 -7.28 -9.98
CA PHE A 148 -38.98 -6.33 -9.22
C PHE A 148 -38.07 -5.56 -10.17
N LYS A 149 -38.11 -4.23 -10.07
CA LYS A 149 -37.31 -3.31 -10.88
C LYS A 149 -36.78 -2.17 -10.01
N HIS A 150 -35.47 -2.00 -10.03
CA HIS A 150 -34.77 -0.96 -9.28
C HIS A 150 -33.90 -0.13 -10.23
N CYS A 151 -33.55 1.10 -9.82
CA CYS A 151 -32.71 2.01 -10.59
C CYS A 151 -31.60 2.63 -9.73
N VAL A 152 -30.36 2.61 -10.21
CA VAL A 152 -29.25 3.43 -9.71
C VAL A 152 -28.93 4.50 -10.74
N LYS A 153 -28.86 5.75 -10.30
CA LYS A 153 -28.37 6.84 -11.14
C LYS A 153 -26.86 6.93 -11.00
N LEU A 154 -26.13 6.86 -12.12
CA LEU A 154 -24.69 7.11 -12.12
C LEU A 154 -24.42 8.63 -11.99
N PRO A 155 -23.32 9.03 -11.34
CA PRO A 155 -22.85 10.41 -11.35
C PRO A 155 -22.61 10.90 -12.79
N LYS A 156 -23.02 12.13 -13.11
CA LYS A 156 -22.96 12.70 -14.47
C LYS A 156 -21.55 12.73 -15.08
N ASN A 157 -20.51 12.82 -14.25
CA ASN A 157 -19.12 12.94 -14.69
C ASN A 157 -18.40 11.60 -14.82
N MET A 158 -19.12 10.48 -14.71
CA MET A 158 -18.55 9.14 -14.66
C MET A 158 -18.52 8.51 -16.06
N PRO A 159 -17.34 8.23 -16.65
CA PRO A 159 -17.26 7.55 -17.94
C PRO A 159 -17.68 6.08 -17.78
N ALA A 160 -18.91 5.76 -18.18
CA ALA A 160 -19.47 4.40 -18.04
C ALA A 160 -18.62 3.32 -18.72
N THR A 161 -17.97 3.63 -19.84
CA THR A 161 -17.06 2.72 -20.54
C THR A 161 -15.80 2.39 -19.72
N ARG A 162 -15.31 3.32 -18.90
CA ARG A 162 -14.17 3.08 -18.00
C ARG A 162 -14.59 2.31 -16.76
N LEU A 163 -15.79 2.58 -16.24
CA LEU A 163 -16.31 1.94 -15.03
C LEU A 163 -16.74 0.49 -15.29
N LEU A 164 -17.54 0.28 -16.32
CA LEU A 164 -18.19 -1.00 -16.62
C LEU A 164 -17.39 -1.85 -17.63
N GLY A 165 -16.31 -1.26 -18.15
CA GLY A 165 -15.47 -1.84 -19.17
C GLY A 165 -16.09 -1.83 -20.57
N ARG A 166 -15.28 -2.18 -21.57
CA ARG A 166 -15.79 -2.40 -22.94
C ARG A 166 -16.83 -3.52 -22.91
N ASN A 167 -17.93 -3.32 -23.63
CA ASN A 167 -19.09 -4.23 -23.71
C ASN A 167 -19.79 -4.53 -22.37
N LEU A 168 -19.57 -3.73 -21.32
CA LEU A 168 -20.23 -3.91 -20.02
C LEU A 168 -19.91 -5.26 -19.34
N HIS A 169 -18.74 -5.87 -19.60
CA HIS A 169 -18.37 -7.17 -19.05
C HIS A 169 -18.39 -7.22 -17.51
N VAL A 170 -18.18 -6.09 -16.84
CA VAL A 170 -18.35 -5.97 -15.39
C VAL A 170 -19.79 -6.27 -14.96
N LEU A 171 -20.78 -5.81 -15.74
CA LEU A 171 -22.17 -6.12 -15.50
C LEU A 171 -22.49 -7.58 -15.82
N ASP A 172 -21.83 -8.20 -16.80
CA ASP A 172 -22.03 -9.63 -17.12
C ASP A 172 -21.72 -10.53 -15.92
N ALA A 173 -20.65 -10.22 -15.18
CA ALA A 173 -20.32 -10.94 -13.95
C ALA A 173 -21.46 -10.83 -12.92
N LEU A 174 -22.00 -9.62 -12.71
CA LEU A 174 -23.12 -9.41 -11.78
C LEU A 174 -24.43 -10.06 -12.26
N ARG A 175 -24.74 -9.98 -13.56
CA ARG A 175 -25.93 -10.60 -14.17
C ARG A 175 -25.96 -12.10 -13.91
N THR A 176 -24.82 -12.75 -14.13
CA THR A 176 -24.68 -14.21 -13.96
C THR A 176 -24.71 -14.62 -12.49
N GLU A 177 -24.01 -13.90 -11.62
CA GLU A 177 -23.93 -14.26 -10.21
C GLU A 177 -25.25 -14.02 -9.47
N CYS A 178 -25.92 -12.89 -9.74
CA CYS A 178 -27.16 -12.52 -9.07
C CYS A 178 -28.42 -12.94 -9.84
N LYS A 179 -28.28 -13.68 -10.96
CA LYS A 179 -29.40 -14.12 -11.82
C LYS A 179 -30.43 -13.01 -12.09
N SER A 180 -29.93 -11.82 -12.42
CA SER A 180 -30.72 -10.60 -12.58
C SER A 180 -30.39 -9.92 -13.90
N PHE A 181 -31.39 -9.31 -14.51
CA PHE A 181 -31.20 -8.45 -15.67
C PHE A 181 -30.62 -7.12 -15.20
N ILE A 182 -29.53 -6.69 -15.83
CA ILE A 182 -28.88 -5.42 -15.50
C ILE A 182 -28.61 -4.72 -16.82
N TRP A 183 -29.03 -3.47 -17.00
CA TRP A 183 -28.74 -2.72 -18.22
C TRP A 183 -28.62 -1.23 -17.94
N MET A 184 -27.96 -0.53 -18.85
CA MET A 184 -27.77 0.91 -18.76
C MET A 184 -28.62 1.59 -19.82
N GLU A 185 -29.43 2.57 -19.41
CA GLU A 185 -30.21 3.40 -20.32
C GLU A 185 -29.49 4.74 -20.54
N GLN A 186 -29.20 5.05 -21.80
CA GLN A 186 -28.70 6.35 -22.24
C GLN A 186 -29.88 7.21 -22.72
N PRO A 187 -29.88 8.54 -22.52
CA PRO A 187 -28.76 9.40 -22.10
C PRO A 187 -28.62 9.63 -20.59
N ASP A 188 -29.59 9.20 -19.78
CA ASP A 188 -29.67 9.55 -18.35
C ASP A 188 -28.62 8.87 -17.45
N MET A 189 -27.82 7.95 -18.00
CA MET A 189 -26.81 7.15 -17.27
C MET A 189 -27.43 6.42 -16.06
N LYS A 190 -28.61 5.85 -16.28
CA LYS A 190 -29.33 5.05 -15.28
C LYS A 190 -29.02 3.58 -15.48
N LEU A 191 -28.59 2.92 -14.41
CA LEU A 191 -28.47 1.47 -14.35
C LEU A 191 -29.76 0.90 -13.77
N TYR A 192 -30.42 0.04 -14.52
CA TYR A 192 -31.57 -0.71 -14.04
C TYR A 192 -31.15 -2.11 -13.64
N VAL A 193 -31.77 -2.60 -12.58
CA VAL A 193 -31.69 -3.99 -12.14
C VAL A 193 -33.11 -4.52 -12.08
N ALA A 194 -33.37 -5.63 -12.73
CA ALA A 194 -34.66 -6.29 -12.69
C ALA A 194 -34.51 -7.80 -12.51
N GLY A 195 -35.46 -8.41 -11.82
CA GLY A 195 -35.47 -9.84 -11.57
C GLY A 195 -36.84 -10.34 -11.14
N ASP A 196 -37.01 -11.66 -11.22
CA ASP A 196 -38.23 -12.34 -10.76
C ASP A 196 -38.22 -12.53 -9.23
N ASP A 197 -37.04 -12.45 -8.61
CA ASP A 197 -36.82 -12.58 -7.17
C ASP A 197 -36.34 -11.25 -6.56
N GLU A 198 -37.02 -10.82 -5.49
CA GLU A 198 -36.73 -9.57 -4.78
C GLU A 198 -35.34 -9.61 -4.16
N HIS A 199 -34.97 -10.73 -3.53
CA HIS A 199 -33.70 -10.85 -2.82
C HIS A 199 -32.51 -10.76 -3.79
N SER A 200 -32.59 -11.46 -4.92
CA SER A 200 -31.57 -11.46 -5.97
C SER A 200 -31.42 -10.08 -6.62
N SER A 201 -32.54 -9.43 -6.95
CA SER A 201 -32.53 -8.09 -7.55
C SER A 201 -32.04 -7.01 -6.59
N HIS A 202 -32.40 -7.08 -5.31
CA HIS A 202 -31.89 -6.18 -4.26
C HIS A 202 -30.39 -6.40 -3.99
N THR A 203 -29.93 -7.67 -3.99
CA THR A 203 -28.51 -7.99 -3.84
C THR A 203 -27.69 -7.46 -5.00
N ALA A 204 -28.14 -7.67 -6.25
CA ALA A 204 -27.51 -7.10 -7.44
C ALA A 204 -27.45 -5.57 -7.38
N MET A 205 -28.56 -4.94 -6.98
CA MET A 205 -28.69 -3.49 -6.79
C MET A 205 -27.66 -2.96 -5.78
N ASN A 206 -27.53 -3.59 -4.61
CA ASN A 206 -26.56 -3.19 -3.60
C ASN A 206 -25.11 -3.38 -4.07
N ARG A 207 -24.81 -4.49 -4.77
CA ARG A 207 -23.47 -4.70 -5.33
C ARG A 207 -23.08 -3.64 -6.35
N ILE A 208 -24.01 -3.23 -7.21
CA ILE A 208 -23.77 -2.11 -8.13
C ILE A 208 -23.48 -0.83 -7.36
N LYS A 209 -24.28 -0.51 -6.33
CA LYS A 209 -24.05 0.68 -5.48
C LYS A 209 -22.66 0.64 -4.84
N ASN A 210 -22.29 -0.48 -4.21
CA ASN A 210 -21.00 -0.64 -3.56
C ASN A 210 -19.85 -0.54 -4.56
N PHE A 211 -19.99 -1.12 -5.75
CA PHE A 211 -19.01 -0.99 -6.82
C PHE A 211 -18.83 0.46 -7.28
N ILE A 212 -19.93 1.21 -7.42
CA ILE A 212 -19.89 2.64 -7.75
C ILE A 212 -19.22 3.43 -6.63
N ILE A 213 -19.61 3.20 -5.37
CA ILE A 213 -19.02 3.86 -4.20
C ILE A 213 -17.52 3.64 -4.19
N LYS A 214 -17.07 2.37 -4.23
CA LYS A 214 -15.66 1.99 -4.28
C LYS A 214 -14.89 2.69 -5.39
N TRP A 215 -15.47 2.85 -6.57
CA TRP A 215 -14.80 3.55 -7.67
C TRP A 215 -14.68 5.05 -7.43
N LEU A 216 -15.69 5.66 -6.79
CA LEU A 216 -15.73 7.08 -6.46
C LEU A 216 -14.85 7.42 -5.24
N THR A 217 -14.75 6.50 -4.28
CA THR A 217 -14.02 6.68 -3.04
C THR A 217 -12.67 6.01 -3.15
N GLN A 218 -11.65 6.78 -3.50
CA GLN A 218 -10.27 6.36 -3.25
C GLN A 218 -9.94 6.70 -1.80
N PRO A 219 -9.45 5.73 -1.00
CA PRO A 219 -8.98 6.02 0.34
C PRO A 219 -7.87 7.05 0.25
N THR A 220 -7.92 8.03 1.15
CA THR A 220 -6.84 9.01 1.27
C THR A 220 -5.84 8.52 2.29
N ASP A 221 -4.55 8.58 1.95
CA ASP A 221 -3.49 8.39 2.94
C ASP A 221 -3.66 9.44 4.04
N ALA A 222 -3.77 8.97 5.28
CA ALA A 222 -4.01 9.82 6.44
C ALA A 222 -2.97 9.52 7.52
N VAL A 223 -2.14 10.51 7.83
CA VAL A 223 -1.27 10.48 9.00
C VAL A 223 -1.95 11.25 10.12
N CYS A 224 -2.19 10.60 11.25
CA CYS A 224 -2.74 11.21 12.45
C CYS A 224 -1.67 11.22 13.52
N HIS A 225 -1.29 12.40 14.01
CA HIS A 225 -0.33 12.51 15.10
C HIS A 225 -1.07 12.61 16.42
N ILE A 226 -0.55 11.91 17.43
CA ILE A 226 -1.09 11.92 18.78
C ILE A 226 0.07 12.10 19.73
N LEU A 227 -0.07 13.06 20.65
CA LEU A 227 0.89 13.23 21.73
C LEU A 227 0.51 12.31 22.89
N GLU A 228 1.42 11.43 23.29
CA GLU A 228 1.22 10.62 24.48
C GLU A 228 1.19 11.50 25.73
N LYS A 229 0.31 11.17 26.69
CA LYS A 229 0.22 11.87 27.97
C LYS A 229 1.56 11.77 28.72
N PRO A 230 2.21 12.89 29.05
CA PRO A 230 3.38 12.88 29.91
C PRO A 230 3.02 12.44 31.35
N SER A 231 3.95 11.77 32.02
CA SER A 231 3.78 11.34 33.42
C SER A 231 3.81 12.51 34.40
N THR A 232 4.50 13.59 34.03
CA THR A 232 4.65 14.79 34.87
C THR A 232 4.35 16.06 34.08
N PHE A 233 4.30 17.19 34.77
CA PHE A 233 4.19 18.48 34.09
C PHE A 233 5.53 18.84 33.42
N VAL A 234 5.53 18.86 32.09
CA VAL A 234 6.72 19.04 31.26
C VAL A 234 6.50 20.09 30.17
N GLU A 235 7.59 20.71 29.76
CA GLU A 235 7.68 21.43 28.49
C GLU A 235 8.25 20.48 27.43
N ILE A 236 7.79 20.63 26.19
CA ILE A 236 8.26 19.79 25.09
C ILE A 236 9.19 20.61 24.21
N HIS A 237 10.40 20.07 24.02
CA HIS A 237 11.42 20.62 23.15
C HIS A 237 11.57 19.76 21.92
N PHE A 238 11.95 20.39 20.82
CA PHE A 238 12.40 19.68 19.64
C PHE A 238 13.92 19.65 19.65
N VAL A 239 14.47 18.45 19.80
CA VAL A 239 15.92 18.22 19.85
C VAL A 239 16.39 17.57 18.55
N PRO A 240 17.52 18.00 17.97
CA PRO A 240 18.17 17.23 16.91
C PRO A 240 18.48 15.86 17.49
N ALA A 241 18.14 14.77 16.79
CA ALA A 241 18.25 13.40 17.30
C ALA A 241 19.60 13.15 18.02
N PRO A 242 19.69 13.25 19.36
CA PRO A 242 20.97 13.32 20.02
C PRO A 242 21.33 11.94 20.53
N GLY A 243 22.44 11.37 20.06
CA GLY A 243 23.04 10.14 20.59
C GLY A 243 22.24 8.84 20.39
N MET A 244 20.96 8.91 20.05
CA MET A 244 20.16 7.80 19.54
C MET A 244 20.01 7.98 18.04
N THR A 245 20.67 7.13 17.28
CA THR A 245 20.57 7.11 15.83
C THR A 245 19.15 6.73 15.45
N TYR A 246 18.30 7.73 15.17
CA TYR A 246 17.08 7.51 14.41
C TYR A 246 17.45 6.65 13.21
N ILE A 247 16.91 5.43 13.17
CA ILE A 247 17.26 4.49 12.12
C ILE A 247 16.41 4.85 10.91
N ARG A 248 16.95 5.72 10.04
CA ARG A 248 16.26 6.10 8.81
C ARG A 248 15.96 4.83 7.98
N PRO A 249 14.69 4.59 7.58
CA PRO A 249 14.37 3.52 6.66
C PRO A 249 15.13 3.71 5.34
N PRO A 250 15.62 2.63 4.71
CA PRO A 250 16.48 2.72 3.53
C PRO A 250 15.76 3.26 2.28
N TYR A 251 14.43 3.36 2.31
CA TYR A 251 13.60 3.89 1.23
C TYR A 251 13.17 5.35 1.43
N ALA A 252 13.55 5.97 2.55
CA ALA A 252 13.23 7.37 2.79
C ALA A 252 14.18 8.25 1.97
N ASP A 253 13.63 9.20 1.20
CA ASP A 253 14.43 10.18 0.45
C ASP A 253 15.47 10.82 1.38
N ALA A 254 16.72 10.78 0.96
CA ALA A 254 17.87 11.30 1.69
C ALA A 254 17.93 12.84 1.68
N GLY A 255 16.77 13.52 1.69
CA GLY A 255 16.73 14.96 1.83
C GLY A 255 17.47 15.39 3.09
N ASP A 256 18.24 16.47 2.97
CA ASP A 256 19.11 17.07 4.00
C ASP A 256 18.35 17.64 5.21
N ASN A 257 17.03 17.43 5.29
CA ASN A 257 16.22 17.92 6.39
C ASN A 257 16.61 17.19 7.69
N VAL A 258 17.10 17.98 8.64
CA VAL A 258 17.40 17.54 10.02
C VAL A 258 16.11 17.05 10.67
N LEU A 259 16.06 15.76 10.99
CA LEU A 259 14.96 15.16 11.75
C LEU A 259 15.06 15.57 13.22
N LEU A 260 14.00 16.20 13.74
CA LEU A 260 13.90 16.49 15.17
C LEU A 260 13.04 15.46 15.90
N LEU A 261 13.41 15.19 17.15
CA LEU A 261 12.65 14.37 18.08
C LEU A 261 11.99 15.26 19.14
N MET A 262 10.81 14.87 19.60
CA MET A 262 10.18 15.52 20.75
C MET A 262 10.80 14.98 22.04
N LYS A 263 11.19 15.87 22.94
CA LYS A 263 11.73 15.51 24.26
C LYS A 263 11.10 16.36 25.34
N ALA A 264 10.57 15.69 26.36
CA ALA A 264 10.06 16.32 27.56
C ALA A 264 11.22 16.86 28.42
N LYS A 265 11.05 18.08 28.93
CA LYS A 265 11.89 18.67 29.97
C LYS A 265 11.00 18.99 31.17
N PRO A 266 11.35 18.54 32.38
CA PRO A 266 10.63 18.93 33.57
C PRO A 266 10.66 20.45 33.73
N VAL A 267 9.49 21.05 34.00
CA VAL A 267 9.43 22.48 34.31
C VAL A 267 9.89 22.66 35.76
N GLY A 268 11.17 23.02 35.91
CA GLY A 268 11.81 23.20 37.21
C GLY A 268 11.23 24.39 37.97
N ASN A 269 10.35 24.12 38.94
CA ASN A 269 10.12 24.92 40.17
C ASN A 269 8.97 24.39 41.05
N TYR A 270 8.22 23.36 40.63
CA TYR A 270 7.23 22.69 41.50
C TYR A 270 7.87 21.53 42.27
N GLY A 271 8.88 21.85 43.09
CA GLY A 271 9.67 20.88 43.87
C GLY A 271 8.93 20.14 44.99
N ASN A 272 7.59 20.14 45.01
CA ASN A 272 6.79 19.41 46.00
C ASN A 272 5.44 18.95 45.39
N LEU A 273 5.50 18.02 44.42
CA LEU A 273 4.31 17.29 43.90
C LEU A 273 3.42 16.74 45.03
N ARG A 274 4.04 16.27 46.12
CA ARG A 274 3.34 15.80 47.33
C ARG A 274 2.38 16.83 47.93
N SER A 275 2.70 18.12 47.86
CA SER A 275 1.89 19.17 48.47
C SER A 275 0.66 19.57 47.64
N VAL A 276 0.68 19.29 46.33
CA VAL A 276 -0.46 19.56 45.45
C VAL A 276 -1.36 18.33 45.35
N ASP A 277 -0.79 17.11 45.30
CA ASP A 277 -1.56 15.87 45.42
C ASP A 277 -2.31 15.82 46.76
N LEU A 278 -1.64 16.17 47.87
CA LEU A 278 -2.32 16.31 49.18
C LEU A 278 -3.45 17.35 49.14
N LYS A 279 -3.29 18.44 48.39
CA LYS A 279 -4.36 19.46 48.26
C LYS A 279 -5.51 18.99 47.37
N MET A 280 -5.23 18.23 46.31
CA MET A 280 -6.25 17.60 45.46
C MET A 280 -7.05 16.55 46.24
N ASP A 281 -6.39 15.67 46.99
CA ASP A 281 -7.05 14.73 47.90
C ASP A 281 -7.87 15.45 49.00
N THR A 282 -7.38 16.59 49.48
CA THR A 282 -8.13 17.43 50.44
C THR A 282 -9.35 18.09 49.79
N ILE A 283 -9.26 18.49 48.51
CA ILE A 283 -10.38 19.08 47.76
C ILE A 283 -11.43 18.02 47.43
N ASP A 284 -11.02 16.83 47.00
CA ASP A 284 -11.93 15.73 46.69
C ASP A 284 -12.62 15.19 47.96
N SER A 285 -11.91 15.16 49.09
CA SER A 285 -12.54 14.86 50.39
C SER A 285 -13.49 15.98 50.86
N LEU A 286 -13.17 17.26 50.64
CA LEU A 286 -14.07 18.37 50.95
C LEU A 286 -15.33 18.42 50.06
N ILE A 287 -15.23 18.01 48.80
CA ILE A 287 -16.36 17.91 47.87
C ILE A 287 -17.22 16.68 48.19
N GLY A 288 -16.60 15.56 48.59
CA GLY A 288 -17.30 14.35 49.03
C GLY A 288 -18.04 14.47 50.37
N ILE A 289 -17.66 15.42 51.23
CA ILE A 289 -18.35 15.68 52.52
C ILE A 289 -19.61 16.55 52.33
N ARG A 290 -19.75 17.27 51.21
CA ARG A 290 -20.91 18.15 50.98
C ARG A 290 -22.12 17.46 50.35
N SER A 291 -22.02 16.17 50.04
CA SER A 291 -23.09 15.37 49.42
C SER A 291 -23.79 14.37 50.37
N SER A 292 -23.60 14.47 51.69
CA SER A 292 -24.41 13.72 52.65
C SER A 292 -25.22 14.66 53.55
N ASP A 293 -26.53 14.65 53.36
CA ASP A 293 -27.52 15.26 54.25
C ASP A 293 -27.41 14.70 55.68
N GLY A 294 -27.37 15.59 56.68
CA GLY A 294 -27.50 15.22 58.10
C GLY A 294 -27.01 16.28 59.07
N GLN A 295 -27.93 16.89 59.82
CA GLN A 295 -27.73 17.90 60.86
C GLN A 295 -26.75 17.47 61.98
N ALA A 296 -25.92 18.40 62.47
CA ALA A 296 -25.98 18.97 63.83
C ALA A 296 -24.66 19.63 64.29
N GLU A 297 -24.79 20.90 64.67
CA GLU A 297 -24.21 21.60 65.84
C GLU A 297 -22.70 21.57 66.16
N GLY A 298 -22.11 22.79 66.13
CA GLY A 298 -21.38 23.30 67.28
C GLY A 298 -19.85 23.15 67.27
N ILE A 299 -19.14 23.86 66.39
CA ILE A 299 -17.74 24.24 66.62
C ILE A 299 -17.53 25.71 66.23
N GLN A 300 -16.99 26.45 67.19
CA GLN A 300 -16.79 27.89 67.20
C GLN A 300 -15.99 28.42 66.01
N GLU A 301 -16.47 29.56 65.51
CA GLU A 301 -15.75 30.53 64.71
C GLU A 301 -14.44 30.93 65.38
N ASP A 302 -13.30 30.56 64.79
CA ASP A 302 -12.20 31.51 64.63
C ASP A 302 -11.16 30.99 63.62
N ARG A 303 -10.68 31.92 62.77
CA ARG A 303 -9.82 31.73 61.57
C ARG A 303 -10.56 31.42 60.26
N HIS A 304 -11.33 32.40 59.81
CA HIS A 304 -11.37 32.72 58.38
C HIS A 304 -9.96 33.15 57.91
N LEU A 305 -9.14 32.19 57.51
CA LEU A 305 -8.20 32.47 56.42
C LEU A 305 -9.05 32.66 55.17
N PRO A 306 -8.89 33.76 54.41
CA PRO A 306 -9.52 33.85 53.11
C PRO A 306 -8.91 32.72 52.26
N ILE A 307 -9.67 31.64 52.07
CA ILE A 307 -9.48 30.77 50.91
C ILE A 307 -9.89 31.65 49.74
N THR A 308 -8.95 32.46 49.28
CA THR A 308 -9.08 33.21 48.03
C THR A 308 -9.48 32.21 46.96
N ASP A 309 -10.52 32.53 46.20
CA ASP A 309 -10.97 31.89 44.96
C ASP A 309 -9.87 31.77 43.87
N ALA A 310 -8.61 32.04 44.21
CA ALA A 310 -7.41 31.88 43.40
C ALA A 310 -7.08 30.42 43.04
N SER A 311 -7.69 29.42 43.69
CA SER A 311 -7.38 27.99 43.47
C SER A 311 -7.95 27.40 42.17
N ALA A 312 -9.00 28.00 41.58
CA ALA A 312 -9.61 27.48 40.34
C ALA A 312 -8.98 28.04 39.06
N ASN A 313 -8.29 29.18 39.16
CA ASN A 313 -7.60 29.87 38.07
C ASN A 313 -6.08 29.67 38.09
N ASP A 314 -5.55 28.82 38.97
CA ASP A 314 -4.15 28.44 38.91
C ASP A 314 -3.90 27.69 37.58
N ALA A 315 -3.07 28.28 36.72
CA ALA A 315 -2.69 27.71 35.43
C ALA A 315 -2.14 26.28 35.57
N TYR A 316 -1.57 25.96 36.74
CA TYR A 316 -1.12 24.62 37.10
C TYR A 316 -2.28 23.62 37.23
N VAL A 317 -3.33 23.96 37.99
CA VAL A 317 -4.50 23.10 38.20
C VAL A 317 -5.21 22.85 36.87
N GLN A 318 -5.27 23.86 36.01
CA GLN A 318 -5.85 23.73 34.67
C GLN A 318 -5.01 22.81 33.77
N ALA A 319 -3.68 22.87 33.85
CA ALA A 319 -2.80 21.99 33.09
C ALA A 319 -2.86 20.52 33.57
N MET A 320 -2.98 20.29 34.89
CA MET A 320 -3.14 18.95 35.44
C MET A 320 -4.47 18.31 35.01
N LYS A 321 -5.59 19.04 35.14
CA LYS A 321 -6.90 18.60 34.63
C LYS A 321 -6.85 18.33 33.12
N TYR A 322 -6.12 19.15 32.37
CA TYR A 322 -5.91 18.93 30.95
C TYR A 322 -5.18 17.61 30.67
N ASN A 323 -4.09 17.33 31.38
CA ASN A 323 -3.31 16.09 31.25
C ASN A 323 -4.14 14.84 31.60
N GLU A 324 -5.06 14.92 32.56
CA GLU A 324 -5.99 13.82 32.86
C GLU A 324 -6.96 13.58 31.71
N SER A 325 -7.52 14.64 31.13
CA SER A 325 -8.42 14.55 29.98
C SER A 325 -7.75 14.13 28.66
N MET A 326 -6.41 14.20 28.56
CA MET A 326 -5.67 13.87 27.33
C MET A 326 -5.90 12.43 26.89
N ILE A 327 -5.93 11.46 27.80
CA ILE A 327 -6.09 10.04 27.45
C ILE A 327 -7.44 9.82 26.77
N ALA A 328 -8.52 10.34 27.35
CA ALA A 328 -9.86 10.22 26.78
C ALA A 328 -9.95 10.88 25.39
N ARG A 329 -9.35 12.07 25.22
CA ARG A 329 -9.28 12.73 23.89
C ARG A 329 -8.45 11.94 22.88
N ASN A 330 -7.33 11.37 23.31
CA ASN A 330 -6.48 10.55 22.44
C ASN A 330 -7.23 9.30 21.98
N ILE A 331 -7.91 8.61 22.90
CA ILE A 331 -8.77 7.45 22.57
C ILE A 331 -9.82 7.85 21.54
N GLU A 332 -10.51 8.97 21.74
CA GLU A 332 -11.55 9.42 20.81
C GLU A 332 -10.98 9.83 19.45
N ARG A 333 -9.80 10.47 19.40
CA ARG A 333 -9.09 10.76 18.14
C ARG A 333 -8.71 9.49 17.41
N ILE A 334 -8.12 8.51 18.11
CA ILE A 334 -7.79 7.19 17.52
C ILE A 334 -9.05 6.56 16.97
N ARG A 335 -10.13 6.49 17.77
CA ARG A 335 -11.41 5.91 17.38
C ARG A 335 -11.95 6.54 16.11
N LYS A 336 -12.04 7.86 16.06
CA LYS A 336 -12.57 8.60 14.91
C LYS A 336 -11.79 8.30 13.63
N HIS A 337 -10.46 8.33 13.71
CA HIS A 337 -9.62 8.07 12.53
C HIS A 337 -9.64 6.60 12.12
N LEU A 338 -9.61 5.67 13.08
CA LEU A 338 -9.66 4.24 12.83
C LEU A 338 -11.01 3.84 12.20
N PHE A 339 -12.11 4.33 12.75
CA PHE A 339 -13.45 4.13 12.20
C PHE A 339 -13.56 4.65 10.76
N GLY A 340 -13.17 5.91 10.53
CA GLY A 340 -13.26 6.52 9.21
C GLY A 340 -12.41 5.81 8.16
N SER A 341 -11.21 5.34 8.53
CA SER A 341 -10.37 4.57 7.60
C SER A 341 -10.90 3.15 7.38
N LEU A 342 -11.46 2.49 8.40
CA LEU A 342 -12.07 1.16 8.25
C LEU A 342 -13.30 1.20 7.34
N ASP A 343 -14.15 2.22 7.47
CA ASP A 343 -15.30 2.45 6.60
C ASP A 343 -14.86 2.64 5.12
N GLN A 344 -13.82 3.45 4.89
CA GLN A 344 -13.29 3.68 3.54
C GLN A 344 -12.71 2.43 2.88
N ILE A 345 -12.03 1.56 3.66
CA ILE A 345 -11.38 0.37 3.10
C ILE A 345 -12.30 -0.86 3.04
N GLN A 346 -13.46 -0.83 3.70
CA GLN A 346 -14.36 -1.98 3.80
C GLN A 346 -14.74 -2.54 2.43
N LEU A 347 -14.97 -1.66 1.45
CA LEU A 347 -15.34 -2.03 0.08
C LEU A 347 -14.15 -2.34 -0.84
N MET A 348 -12.91 -2.26 -0.34
CA MET A 348 -11.73 -2.51 -1.15
C MET A 348 -11.49 -4.01 -1.37
N ASP A 349 -11.16 -4.37 -2.61
CA ASP A 349 -10.64 -5.69 -3.01
C ASP A 349 -9.11 -5.71 -2.91
N SER A 350 -8.59 -5.29 -1.77
CA SER A 350 -7.14 -5.16 -1.55
C SER A 350 -6.68 -6.08 -0.43
N ASP A 351 -5.39 -6.42 -0.47
CA ASP A 351 -4.70 -7.04 0.66
C ASP A 351 -4.55 -5.99 1.75
N LEU A 352 -5.35 -6.13 2.80
CA LEU A 352 -5.43 -5.21 3.93
C LEU A 352 -4.63 -5.79 5.11
N LYS A 353 -3.80 -4.95 5.73
CA LYS A 353 -3.02 -5.33 6.92
C LYS A 353 -3.09 -4.24 7.97
N MET A 354 -3.53 -4.58 9.16
CA MET A 354 -3.52 -3.71 10.34
C MET A 354 -2.42 -4.16 11.31
N ARG A 355 -1.54 -3.25 11.71
CA ARG A 355 -0.43 -3.54 12.62
C ARG A 355 -0.11 -2.36 13.51
N ILE A 356 0.32 -2.67 14.73
CA ILE A 356 0.99 -1.72 15.62
C ILE A 356 2.50 -1.98 15.53
N ARG A 357 3.29 -0.92 15.40
CA ARG A 357 4.75 -0.99 15.28
C ARG A 357 5.40 -0.09 16.31
N PHE A 358 6.52 -0.55 16.86
CA PHE A 358 7.32 0.22 17.83
C PHE A 358 8.54 0.81 17.16
N GLY A 359 8.91 2.03 17.55
CA GLY A 359 10.06 2.68 16.94
C GLY A 359 10.14 4.16 17.30
N GLN A 360 10.43 5.02 16.33
CA GLN A 360 10.67 6.44 16.57
C GLN A 360 9.94 7.30 15.54
N VAL A 361 9.40 8.44 15.99
CA VAL A 361 8.79 9.46 15.13
C VAL A 361 9.74 10.64 15.02
N GLY A 362 10.24 10.91 13.81
CA GLY A 362 11.04 12.09 13.49
C GLY A 362 10.19 13.16 12.81
N LEU A 363 10.32 14.41 13.23
CA LEU A 363 9.63 15.55 12.61
C LEU A 363 10.50 16.13 11.50
N ARG A 364 9.91 16.30 10.30
CA ARG A 364 10.55 16.89 9.11
C ARG A 364 10.19 18.37 8.95
N GLU A 365 8.91 18.68 9.04
CA GLU A 365 8.40 20.05 8.95
C GLU A 365 7.56 20.32 10.20
N TYR A 366 7.97 21.33 10.98
CA TYR A 366 7.33 21.70 12.25
C TYR A 366 7.50 23.20 12.50
N PRO A 367 6.61 23.82 13.29
CA PRO A 367 6.73 25.24 13.60
C PRO A 367 7.98 25.51 14.46
N ARG A 368 8.78 26.49 14.04
CA ARG A 368 10.11 26.84 14.59
C ARG A 368 10.01 27.57 15.93
N ARG A 369 9.51 26.90 16.96
CA ARG A 369 9.70 27.30 18.37
C ARG A 369 10.50 26.24 19.11
N VAL A 370 11.32 26.71 20.05
CA VAL A 370 12.23 25.88 20.83
C VAL A 370 11.46 25.08 21.89
N GLU A 371 10.37 25.64 22.41
CA GLU A 371 9.63 25.10 23.56
C GLU A 371 8.13 25.26 23.33
N TRP A 372 7.35 24.25 23.72
CA TRP A 372 5.90 24.23 23.63
C TRP A 372 5.27 23.76 24.93
N ASP A 373 4.21 24.44 25.35
CA ASP A 373 3.32 23.91 26.37
C ASP A 373 2.50 22.74 25.80
N ILE A 374 2.21 21.75 26.65
CA ILE A 374 1.54 20.50 26.25
C ILE A 374 0.18 20.80 25.61
N LYS A 375 -0.58 21.74 26.14
CA LYS A 375 -1.94 22.05 25.67
C LYS A 375 -1.92 22.64 24.27
N THR A 376 -1.08 23.63 24.00
CA THR A 376 -0.93 24.21 22.66
C THR A 376 -0.39 23.18 21.69
N LEU A 377 0.59 22.37 22.11
CA LEU A 377 1.15 21.33 21.25
C LEU A 377 0.07 20.30 20.85
N ASP A 378 -0.66 19.74 21.82
CA ASP A 378 -1.69 18.71 21.62
C ASP A 378 -2.94 19.22 20.87
N THR A 379 -3.33 20.49 21.07
CA THR A 379 -4.54 21.04 20.42
C THR A 379 -4.28 21.70 19.07
N THR A 380 -3.11 22.32 18.88
CA THR A 380 -2.86 23.21 17.75
C THR A 380 -1.81 22.67 16.79
N ILE A 381 -0.72 22.10 17.31
CA ILE A 381 0.44 21.74 16.47
C ILE A 381 0.38 20.30 16.00
N ILE A 382 0.11 19.37 16.91
CA ILE A 382 0.03 17.93 16.63
C ILE A 382 -1.08 17.62 15.61
N PRO A 383 -2.30 18.19 15.70
CA PRO A 383 -3.35 17.92 14.72
C PRO A 383 -3.20 18.68 13.40
N ASP A 384 -2.19 19.55 13.24
CA ASP A 384 -2.03 20.36 12.03
C ASP A 384 -1.62 19.47 10.85
N SER A 385 -2.40 19.50 9.76
CA SER A 385 -2.13 18.72 8.55
C SER A 385 -0.81 19.09 7.85
N ARG A 386 -0.21 20.24 8.18
CA ARG A 386 1.10 20.66 7.68
C ARG A 386 2.26 20.00 8.44
N LEU A 387 2.00 19.39 9.59
CA LEU A 387 3.02 18.67 10.34
C LEU A 387 3.46 17.43 9.54
N LYS A 388 4.68 17.46 9.00
CA LYS A 388 5.27 16.30 8.34
C LYS A 388 6.18 15.57 9.28
N SER A 389 5.92 14.29 9.48
CA SER A 389 6.81 13.41 10.24
C SER A 389 7.17 12.17 9.43
N GLU A 390 8.11 11.41 9.95
CA GLU A 390 8.55 10.12 9.46
C GLU A 390 8.52 9.14 10.63
N PHE A 391 8.04 7.92 10.41
CA PHE A 391 8.09 6.85 11.41
C PHE A 391 9.11 5.80 10.99
N SER A 392 10.08 5.53 11.86
CA SER A 392 10.96 4.39 11.72
C SER A 392 10.48 3.26 12.61
N PRO A 393 10.17 2.06 12.05
CA PRO A 393 9.78 0.89 12.84
C PRO A 393 10.99 0.14 13.43
N PHE A 394 12.21 0.62 13.18
CA PHE A 394 13.43 -0.04 13.62
C PHE A 394 13.86 0.50 14.97
N PHE A 395 14.01 -0.39 15.95
CA PHE A 395 14.33 0.00 17.32
C PHE A 395 15.82 -0.23 17.65
N THR A 396 16.51 -1.09 16.91
CA THR A 396 17.96 -1.35 17.07
C THR A 396 18.63 -1.83 15.78
N ARG A 397 19.96 -1.69 15.74
CA ARG A 397 20.87 -2.33 14.76
C ARG A 397 21.66 -3.50 15.39
N SER A 398 21.53 -3.71 16.70
CA SER A 398 22.29 -4.72 17.44
C SER A 398 21.52 -6.04 17.49
N ALA A 399 22.13 -7.09 16.95
CA ALA A 399 21.65 -8.47 17.05
C ALA A 399 21.55 -8.93 18.52
N GLU A 400 22.46 -8.46 19.38
CA GLU A 400 22.48 -8.83 20.80
C GLU A 400 21.27 -8.27 21.55
N THR A 401 20.93 -6.99 21.32
CA THR A 401 19.73 -6.38 21.91
C THR A 401 18.46 -7.07 21.42
N PHE A 402 18.41 -7.45 20.15
CA PHE A 402 17.30 -8.20 19.58
C PHE A 402 17.17 -9.60 20.20
N ALA A 403 18.29 -10.32 20.37
CA ALA A 403 18.32 -11.62 21.03
C ALA A 403 17.90 -11.54 22.51
N ALA A 404 18.34 -10.50 23.23
CA ALA A 404 17.94 -10.25 24.62
C ALA A 404 16.42 -10.02 24.74
N LEU A 405 15.83 -9.27 23.81
CA LEU A 405 14.37 -9.11 23.75
C LEU A 405 13.66 -10.44 23.48
N ALA A 406 14.16 -11.22 22.52
CA ALA A 406 13.61 -12.54 22.21
C ALA A 406 13.60 -13.44 23.47
N THR A 407 14.69 -13.46 24.24
CA THR A 407 14.75 -14.21 25.51
C THR A 407 13.71 -13.73 26.53
N LYS A 408 13.49 -12.40 26.65
CA LYS A 408 12.49 -11.85 27.56
C LYS A 408 11.04 -12.10 27.13
N LEU A 409 10.80 -12.32 25.83
CA LEU A 409 9.49 -12.69 25.27
C LEU A 409 9.24 -14.21 25.27
N THR A 410 10.21 -15.02 25.70
CA THR A 410 10.04 -16.46 25.93
C THR A 410 9.84 -16.84 27.43
N PRO A 411 9.06 -16.12 28.27
CA PRO A 411 8.72 -16.62 29.60
C PRO A 411 7.67 -17.75 29.49
N PRO A 412 7.55 -18.63 30.50
CA PRO A 412 6.66 -19.81 30.44
C PRO A 412 5.18 -19.51 30.22
N GLN A 413 4.76 -18.24 30.36
CA GLN A 413 3.38 -17.78 30.14
C GLN A 413 3.10 -17.39 28.68
N MET A 414 4.12 -17.03 27.88
CA MET A 414 3.96 -16.79 26.44
C MET A 414 4.28 -18.08 25.69
N GLN A 415 3.31 -18.62 24.95
CA GLN A 415 3.56 -19.76 24.07
C GLN A 415 4.32 -19.25 22.84
N GLU A 416 5.58 -19.68 22.71
CA GLU A 416 6.32 -19.59 21.45
C GLU A 416 5.62 -20.54 20.46
N GLN A 417 4.73 -19.99 19.62
CA GLN A 417 4.39 -20.68 18.38
C GLN A 417 5.59 -20.55 17.47
N LYS A 418 6.52 -21.49 17.62
CA LYS A 418 7.64 -21.68 16.71
C LYS A 418 7.11 -22.30 15.41
N THR A 419 6.25 -21.57 14.71
CA THR A 419 6.18 -21.71 13.26
C THR A 419 7.61 -21.41 12.80
N GLU A 420 8.26 -22.34 12.08
CA GLU A 420 9.61 -22.09 11.55
C GLU A 420 9.69 -20.66 11.02
N PRO A 421 10.79 -19.91 11.27
CA PRO A 421 10.84 -18.51 10.92
C PRO A 421 10.47 -18.36 9.45
N ASP A 422 9.31 -17.72 9.19
CA ASP A 422 8.82 -17.55 7.84
C ASP A 422 9.74 -16.51 7.19
N VAL A 423 10.66 -16.98 6.36
CA VAL A 423 11.59 -16.11 5.64
C VAL A 423 10.85 -15.55 4.45
N LEU A 424 10.36 -14.32 4.61
CA LEU A 424 9.70 -13.59 3.55
C LEU A 424 10.71 -12.76 2.76
N TRP A 425 10.72 -12.92 1.45
CA TRP A 425 11.49 -12.08 0.53
C TRP A 425 10.55 -11.08 -0.13
N THR A 426 10.69 -9.81 0.22
CA THR A 426 10.02 -8.71 -0.47
C THR A 426 10.93 -8.14 -1.54
N LEU A 427 10.50 -8.21 -2.79
CA LEU A 427 11.22 -7.73 -3.97
C LEU A 427 10.53 -6.48 -4.52
N GLY A 428 11.24 -5.36 -4.55
CA GLY A 428 10.78 -4.16 -5.26
C GLY A 428 11.21 -4.24 -6.72
N VAL A 429 10.25 -4.38 -7.62
CA VAL A 429 10.50 -4.47 -9.06
C VAL A 429 9.80 -3.35 -9.81
N VAL A 430 10.41 -2.93 -10.93
CA VAL A 430 9.80 -1.99 -11.87
C VAL A 430 9.31 -2.81 -13.07
N LYS A 431 8.02 -2.73 -13.34
CA LYS A 431 7.37 -3.32 -14.50
C LYS A 431 7.20 -2.27 -15.59
N ARG A 432 7.51 -2.61 -16.84
CA ARG A 432 7.09 -1.82 -18.00
C ARG A 432 5.69 -2.25 -18.39
N ASP A 433 4.74 -1.32 -18.37
CA ASP A 433 3.39 -1.58 -18.88
C ASP A 433 3.42 -1.70 -20.42
N GLU A 434 2.76 -2.72 -20.96
CA GLU A 434 2.71 -2.96 -22.40
C GLU A 434 1.82 -1.94 -23.12
N GLU A 435 0.81 -1.40 -22.42
CA GLU A 435 -0.13 -0.43 -22.99
C GLU A 435 0.32 1.02 -22.83
N ALA A 436 0.77 1.41 -21.63
CA ALA A 436 1.13 2.80 -21.32
C ALA A 436 2.63 3.11 -21.48
N ASN A 437 3.49 2.08 -21.56
CA ASN A 437 4.95 2.20 -21.50
C ASN A 437 5.50 2.94 -20.26
N GLU A 438 4.65 3.19 -19.25
CA GLU A 438 5.03 3.81 -17.99
C GLU A 438 5.57 2.76 -17.00
N PRO A 439 6.61 3.09 -16.20
CA PRO A 439 7.13 2.20 -15.19
C PRO A 439 6.17 2.09 -14.01
N ILE A 440 5.68 0.88 -13.75
CA ILE A 440 4.85 0.56 -12.59
C ILE A 440 5.71 -0.07 -11.51
N ASN A 441 5.71 0.50 -10.31
CA ASN A 441 6.35 -0.11 -9.15
C ASN A 441 5.48 -1.26 -8.62
N VAL A 442 6.05 -2.45 -8.59
CA VAL A 442 5.41 -3.67 -8.09
C VAL A 442 6.24 -4.21 -6.93
N GLN A 443 5.56 -4.59 -5.85
CA GLN A 443 6.17 -5.32 -4.76
C GLN A 443 5.79 -6.80 -4.86
N LEU A 444 6.78 -7.68 -4.88
CA LEU A 444 6.57 -9.12 -4.87
C LEU A 444 6.99 -9.69 -3.51
N ASP A 445 6.04 -10.22 -2.76
CA ASP A 445 6.30 -10.94 -1.52
C ASP A 445 6.41 -12.43 -1.86
N VAL A 446 7.54 -13.07 -1.58
CA VAL A 446 7.90 -14.41 -2.05
C VAL A 446 8.43 -15.27 -0.91
N THR A 447 7.98 -16.52 -0.82
CA THR A 447 8.54 -17.55 0.07
C THR A 447 9.10 -18.70 -0.74
N PHE A 448 10.03 -19.47 -0.16
CA PHE A 448 10.73 -20.57 -0.82
C PHE A 448 10.54 -21.88 -0.08
N ARG A 449 10.42 -22.99 -0.82
CA ARG A 449 10.33 -24.34 -0.26
C ARG A 449 11.71 -24.88 0.10
N ALA A 450 11.72 -26.03 0.77
CA ALA A 450 12.94 -26.80 1.03
C ALA A 450 13.73 -27.16 -0.25
N ASP A 451 13.04 -27.36 -1.39
CA ASP A 451 13.64 -27.62 -2.71
C ASP A 451 14.21 -26.39 -3.41
N GLU A 452 14.30 -25.27 -2.69
CA GLU A 452 14.91 -24.00 -3.14
C GLU A 452 14.15 -23.30 -4.27
N LYS A 453 12.96 -23.80 -4.61
CA LYS A 453 12.04 -23.13 -5.55
C LYS A 453 11.04 -22.29 -4.80
N VAL A 454 10.44 -21.33 -5.52
CA VAL A 454 9.35 -20.50 -5.00
C VAL A 454 8.19 -21.39 -4.53
N ALA A 455 7.74 -21.15 -3.30
CA ALA A 455 6.57 -21.79 -2.69
C ALA A 455 5.32 -20.98 -3.02
N PHE A 456 5.23 -19.79 -2.42
CA PHE A 456 4.14 -18.85 -2.58
C PHE A 456 4.70 -17.51 -3.02
N TRP A 457 3.91 -16.79 -3.80
CA TRP A 457 4.22 -15.40 -4.11
C TRP A 457 2.94 -14.59 -4.20
N ASN A 458 3.04 -13.32 -3.83
CA ASN A 458 1.99 -12.34 -3.95
C ASN A 458 2.55 -11.07 -4.58
N GLY A 459 1.89 -10.57 -5.61
CA GLY A 459 2.25 -9.29 -6.22
C GLY A 459 1.31 -8.21 -5.74
N LEU A 460 1.84 -7.10 -5.24
CA LEU A 460 1.10 -5.94 -4.78
C LEU A 460 1.47 -4.71 -5.61
N VAL A 461 0.46 -3.99 -6.06
CA VAL A 461 0.59 -2.69 -6.72
C VAL A 461 -0.25 -1.66 -5.98
N GLN A 462 0.00 -0.36 -6.27
CA GLN A 462 -0.79 0.75 -5.72
C GLN A 462 -0.90 0.67 -4.19
N ARG A 463 0.23 0.43 -3.52
CA ARG A 463 0.26 0.38 -2.06
C ARG A 463 -0.08 1.76 -1.50
N MET A 464 -0.99 1.78 -0.54
CA MET A 464 -1.41 2.97 0.19
C MET A 464 -1.46 2.66 1.68
N THR A 465 -1.46 3.70 2.50
CA THR A 465 -1.59 3.62 3.96
C THR A 465 -2.78 4.47 4.39
N PRO A 466 -4.02 3.94 4.25
CA PRO A 466 -5.24 4.69 4.55
C PRO A 466 -5.31 5.19 6.00
N LEU A 467 -4.50 4.61 6.89
CA LEU A 467 -4.34 5.09 8.25
C LEU A 467 -2.91 4.87 8.76
N ASP A 468 -2.31 5.93 9.29
CA ASP A 468 -1.05 5.90 10.05
C ASP A 468 -1.18 6.79 11.30
N VAL A 469 -1.65 6.20 12.40
CA VAL A 469 -1.74 6.89 13.69
C VAL A 469 -0.38 6.81 14.38
N ARG A 470 0.34 7.92 14.45
CA ARG A 470 1.65 8.02 15.09
C ARG A 470 1.51 8.60 16.48
N VAL A 471 1.71 7.75 17.49
CA VAL A 471 1.69 8.16 18.89
C VAL A 471 3.10 8.49 19.32
N ILE A 472 3.34 9.79 19.49
CA ILE A 472 4.63 10.38 19.80
C ILE A 472 4.80 10.40 21.31
N SER A 473 5.84 9.73 21.79
CA SER A 473 6.24 9.82 23.19
C SER A 473 7.34 10.86 23.37
N SER A 474 7.15 11.78 24.30
CA SER A 474 8.13 12.81 24.66
C SER A 474 9.05 12.38 25.82
N GLU A 475 8.62 11.42 26.65
CA GLU A 475 9.37 10.93 27.81
C GLU A 475 10.04 9.58 27.57
N ARG A 476 9.44 8.74 26.73
CA ARG A 476 9.89 7.36 26.48
C ARG A 476 10.93 7.31 25.38
N ARG A 477 11.67 6.19 25.32
CA ARG A 477 12.67 5.95 24.27
C ARG A 477 12.01 5.64 22.93
N PHE A 478 10.86 4.95 22.98
CA PHE A 478 10.14 4.54 21.79
C PHE A 478 8.74 5.16 21.70
N SER A 479 8.44 5.64 20.51
CA SER A 479 7.09 5.94 20.04
C SER A 479 6.50 4.69 19.37
N TRP A 480 5.25 4.77 18.93
CA TRP A 480 4.63 3.67 18.20
C TRP A 480 3.64 4.20 17.16
N ALA A 481 3.33 3.36 16.17
CA ALA A 481 2.40 3.67 15.10
C ALA A 481 1.36 2.56 14.94
N TRP A 482 0.09 2.92 14.80
CA TRP A 482 -0.99 2.01 14.41
C TRP A 482 -1.35 2.28 12.95
N THR A 483 -1.00 1.32 12.10
CA THR A 483 -1.10 1.44 10.65
C THR A 483 -2.14 0.49 10.08
N ILE A 484 -2.89 0.97 9.09
CA ILE A 484 -3.61 0.15 8.12
C ILE A 484 -2.93 0.36 6.78
N THR A 485 -2.49 -0.72 6.16
CA THR A 485 -1.94 -0.71 4.80
C THR A 485 -2.85 -1.48 3.87
N ALA A 486 -3.01 -0.98 2.65
CA ALA A 486 -3.75 -1.64 1.58
C ALA A 486 -2.85 -1.78 0.35
N GLY A 487 -2.97 -2.90 -0.36
CA GLY A 487 -2.30 -3.10 -1.64
C GLY A 487 -3.18 -3.89 -2.59
N ARG A 488 -3.29 -3.46 -3.83
CA ARG A 488 -4.05 -4.19 -4.84
C ARG A 488 -3.27 -5.42 -5.25
N ARG A 489 -3.91 -6.58 -5.14
CA ARG A 489 -3.32 -7.87 -5.52
C ARG A 489 -3.28 -8.02 -7.03
N LEU A 490 -2.11 -8.36 -7.55
CA LEU A 490 -1.93 -8.80 -8.93
C LEU A 490 -2.37 -10.27 -9.06
N PRO A 491 -2.95 -10.66 -10.20
CA PRO A 491 -3.26 -12.05 -10.46
C PRO A 491 -1.99 -12.88 -10.42
N SER A 492 -1.98 -13.94 -9.60
CA SER A 492 -0.84 -14.86 -9.45
C SER A 492 -0.73 -15.85 -10.62
N ASP A 493 -0.89 -15.36 -11.86
CA ASP A 493 -0.79 -16.18 -13.06
C ASP A 493 0.68 -16.41 -13.43
N LYS A 494 1.02 -17.65 -13.79
CA LYS A 494 2.36 -18.06 -14.23
C LYS A 494 2.77 -17.38 -15.53
N PHE A 495 1.81 -17.06 -16.39
CA PHE A 495 2.08 -16.47 -17.72
C PHE A 495 2.18 -14.94 -17.69
N SER A 496 1.81 -14.30 -16.57
CA SER A 496 2.03 -12.87 -16.38
C SER A 496 3.53 -12.51 -16.41
N ALA A 497 3.85 -11.25 -16.66
CA ALA A 497 5.24 -10.78 -16.63
C ALA A 497 5.89 -11.07 -15.26
N GLU A 498 5.11 -10.90 -14.18
CA GLU A 498 5.45 -11.15 -12.79
C GLU A 498 5.65 -12.64 -12.53
N GLY A 499 4.73 -13.48 -12.98
CA GLY A 499 4.86 -14.93 -12.89
C GLY A 499 6.10 -15.45 -13.61
N ASN A 500 6.39 -14.94 -14.81
CA ASN A 500 7.59 -15.27 -15.57
C ASN A 500 8.88 -14.86 -14.85
N PHE A 501 8.89 -13.71 -14.17
CA PHE A 501 10.00 -13.26 -13.33
C PHE A 501 10.15 -14.16 -12.09
N VAL A 502 9.06 -14.39 -11.37
CA VAL A 502 9.02 -15.20 -10.14
C VAL A 502 9.48 -16.64 -10.40
N HIS A 503 9.09 -17.23 -11.54
CA HIS A 503 9.53 -18.58 -11.92
C HIS A 503 11.03 -18.71 -12.17
N LYS A 504 11.75 -17.60 -12.32
CA LYS A 504 13.22 -17.56 -12.46
C LYS A 504 13.92 -17.32 -11.11
N LEU A 505 13.16 -17.05 -10.05
CA LEU A 505 13.69 -16.98 -8.69
C LEU A 505 13.96 -18.38 -8.17
N ARG A 506 15.11 -18.54 -7.52
CA ARG A 506 15.46 -19.73 -6.75
C ARG A 506 16.43 -19.35 -5.64
N MET A 507 16.58 -20.24 -4.67
CA MET A 507 17.68 -20.17 -3.73
C MET A 507 18.86 -21.00 -4.27
N GLU A 508 20.08 -20.54 -4.03
CA GLU A 508 21.30 -21.32 -4.21
C GLU A 508 21.82 -21.67 -2.81
N SER A 509 21.88 -22.96 -2.49
CA SER A 509 22.53 -23.45 -1.27
C SER A 509 23.90 -24.02 -1.58
N ARG A 510 24.87 -23.68 -0.75
CA ARG A 510 26.19 -24.34 -0.71
C ARG A 510 26.37 -24.92 0.69
N VAL A 511 26.94 -26.11 0.78
CA VAL A 511 27.15 -26.80 2.07
C VAL A 511 27.91 -25.86 3.02
N GLY A 512 27.30 -25.56 4.18
CA GLY A 512 27.87 -24.68 5.20
C GLY A 512 27.73 -23.17 4.94
N GLN A 513 26.95 -22.74 3.95
CA GLN A 513 26.68 -21.31 3.69
C GLN A 513 25.18 -20.98 3.77
N GLU A 514 24.87 -19.72 4.08
CA GLU A 514 23.50 -19.22 3.97
C GLU A 514 22.99 -19.33 2.52
N LYS A 515 21.71 -19.68 2.39
CA LYS A 515 21.03 -19.74 1.09
C LYS A 515 21.00 -18.34 0.47
N LYS A 516 21.39 -18.23 -0.79
CA LYS A 516 21.44 -16.96 -1.53
C LYS A 516 20.33 -16.88 -2.55
N LEU A 517 19.72 -15.71 -2.70
CA LEU A 517 18.70 -15.47 -3.72
C LEU A 517 19.36 -15.42 -5.11
N VAL A 518 18.86 -16.20 -6.06
CA VAL A 518 19.19 -16.09 -7.47
C VAL A 518 17.99 -15.56 -8.22
N PHE A 519 18.19 -14.54 -9.04
CA PHE A 519 17.14 -13.93 -9.85
C PHE A 519 17.62 -13.73 -11.28
N ALA A 520 16.67 -13.53 -12.20
CA ALA A 520 16.97 -13.12 -13.56
C ALA A 520 15.95 -12.08 -13.99
N ASN A 521 16.42 -10.87 -14.30
CA ASN A 521 15.55 -9.81 -14.85
C ASN A 521 14.90 -10.29 -16.16
N THR A 522 13.75 -9.73 -16.51
CA THR A 522 13.10 -10.00 -17.80
C THR A 522 13.07 -8.72 -18.64
N ASN A 523 12.57 -8.80 -19.87
CA ASN A 523 12.37 -7.60 -20.70
C ASN A 523 11.38 -6.62 -20.05
N ASN A 524 10.42 -7.15 -19.28
CA ASN A 524 9.32 -6.36 -18.73
C ASN A 524 9.50 -6.05 -17.25
N ILE A 525 10.37 -6.77 -16.52
CA ILE A 525 10.56 -6.62 -15.08
C ILE A 525 12.03 -6.49 -14.72
N GLN A 526 12.33 -5.43 -13.98
CA GLN A 526 13.64 -5.17 -13.42
C GLN A 526 13.58 -5.12 -11.89
N LEU A 527 14.37 -5.97 -11.23
CA LEU A 527 14.56 -5.94 -9.79
C LEU A 527 15.38 -4.70 -9.38
N LYS A 528 14.91 -3.96 -8.37
CA LYS A 528 15.56 -2.76 -7.84
C LYS A 528 16.00 -2.93 -6.41
N THR A 529 15.14 -3.50 -5.57
CA THR A 529 15.41 -3.66 -4.14
C THR A 529 15.04 -5.06 -3.70
N VAL A 530 15.82 -5.61 -2.78
CA VAL A 530 15.52 -6.87 -2.11
C VAL A 530 15.46 -6.60 -0.62
N ARG A 531 14.46 -7.18 0.04
CA ARG A 531 14.33 -7.18 1.48
C ARG A 531 14.04 -8.60 1.94
N ARG A 532 14.82 -9.09 2.91
CA ARG A 532 14.61 -10.40 3.55
C ARG A 532 14.15 -10.15 4.97
N GLU A 533 12.96 -10.62 5.30
CA GLU A 533 12.41 -10.58 6.64
C GLU A 533 12.48 -11.97 7.25
N LYS A 534 13.18 -12.10 8.38
CA LYS A 534 13.16 -13.31 9.19
C LYS A 534 12.31 -13.02 10.43
N ARG A 535 11.15 -13.65 10.48
CA ARG A 535 10.12 -13.38 11.51
C ARG A 535 10.12 -14.45 12.59
N THR A 536 9.99 -14.03 13.83
CA THR A 536 9.73 -14.90 14.97
C THR A 536 8.45 -14.43 15.65
N LEU A 537 7.49 -15.33 15.86
CA LEU A 537 6.16 -15.00 16.37
C LEU A 537 6.01 -15.46 17.83
N TYR A 538 5.43 -14.60 18.65
CA TYR A 538 5.12 -14.84 20.05
C TYR A 538 3.65 -14.54 20.30
N THR A 539 2.95 -15.43 21.00
CA THR A 539 1.55 -15.21 21.36
C THR A 539 1.43 -14.68 22.78
N HIS A 540 0.63 -13.64 22.96
CA HIS A 540 0.36 -13.00 24.24
C HIS A 540 -1.13 -12.66 24.36
N GLY A 541 -1.89 -13.56 24.98
CA GLY A 541 -3.36 -13.47 24.97
C GLY A 541 -3.89 -13.53 23.53
N THR A 542 -4.64 -12.51 23.11
CA THR A 542 -5.18 -12.36 21.74
C THR A 542 -4.21 -11.70 20.76
N TRP A 543 -3.00 -11.37 21.22
CA TRP A 543 -2.01 -10.65 20.44
C TRP A 543 -0.92 -11.57 19.92
N THR A 544 -0.53 -11.34 18.68
CA THR A 544 0.68 -11.89 18.09
C THR A 544 1.72 -10.78 18.03
N ILE A 545 2.85 -11.00 18.72
CA ILE A 545 4.03 -10.14 18.70
C ILE A 545 5.03 -10.74 17.70
N GLU A 546 5.38 -9.97 16.69
CA GLU A 546 6.31 -10.35 15.62
C GLU A 546 7.62 -9.60 15.82
N LEU A 547 8.68 -10.36 16.09
CA LEU A 547 10.07 -9.90 16.05
C LEU A 547 10.63 -10.14 14.65
N THR A 548 11.13 -9.09 14.00
CA THR A 548 11.61 -9.20 12.62
C THR A 548 13.04 -8.71 12.49
N GLU A 549 13.90 -9.57 11.96
CA GLU A 549 15.20 -9.20 11.41
C GLU A 549 15.03 -8.88 9.92
N GLU A 550 15.29 -7.64 9.53
CA GLU A 550 15.14 -7.15 8.16
C GLU A 550 16.51 -6.86 7.55
N SER A 551 16.86 -7.60 6.50
CA SER A 551 18.07 -7.37 5.69
C SER A 551 17.70 -6.69 4.38
N PHE A 552 18.45 -5.66 3.99
CA PHE A 552 18.16 -4.82 2.82
C PHE A 552 19.28 -4.87 1.78
N TRP A 553 18.90 -4.92 0.51
CA TRP A 553 19.81 -4.75 -0.62
C TRP A 553 19.21 -3.80 -1.65
N THR A 554 20.02 -2.84 -2.07
CA THR A 554 19.72 -1.91 -3.15
C THR A 554 20.58 -2.25 -4.36
N LEU A 555 19.93 -2.67 -5.45
CA LEU A 555 20.64 -2.99 -6.68
C LEU A 555 20.92 -1.67 -7.41
N THR A 556 22.16 -1.19 -7.30
CA THR A 556 22.62 0.03 -7.96
C THR A 556 22.60 -0.09 -9.48
N LYS A 557 22.47 1.05 -10.18
CA LYS A 557 22.41 1.13 -11.66
C LYS A 557 23.65 0.53 -12.36
N SER A 558 24.76 0.34 -11.65
CA SER A 558 26.03 -0.17 -12.19
C SER A 558 26.04 -1.68 -12.48
N ASN A 559 24.99 -2.41 -12.12
CA ASN A 559 24.84 -3.83 -12.47
C ASN A 559 23.54 -4.08 -13.28
N PRO A 560 23.37 -3.49 -14.48
CA PRO A 560 22.27 -3.85 -15.36
C PRO A 560 22.56 -5.24 -15.93
N SER A 561 22.11 -6.28 -15.23
CA SER A 561 22.16 -7.62 -15.79
C SER A 561 21.33 -7.65 -17.07
N LYS A 562 21.89 -8.27 -18.12
CA LYS A 562 21.14 -8.47 -19.36
C LYS A 562 19.86 -9.25 -19.04
N PRO A 563 18.75 -8.98 -19.75
CA PRO A 563 17.53 -9.76 -19.58
C PRO A 563 17.84 -11.26 -19.63
N TYR A 564 17.24 -12.00 -18.72
CA TYR A 564 17.34 -13.45 -18.55
C TYR A 564 18.68 -14.00 -18.09
N GLN A 565 19.66 -13.14 -17.80
CA GLN A 565 20.89 -13.56 -17.14
C GLN A 565 20.62 -13.83 -15.65
N SER A 566 20.94 -15.04 -15.21
CA SER A 566 20.87 -15.39 -13.77
C SER A 566 21.96 -14.65 -13.00
N VAL A 567 21.56 -14.00 -11.91
CA VAL A 567 22.41 -13.26 -10.99
C VAL A 567 22.18 -13.81 -9.58
N THR A 568 23.24 -14.28 -8.94
CA THR A 568 23.21 -14.64 -7.51
C THR A 568 23.47 -13.40 -6.68
N LEU A 569 22.60 -13.11 -5.71
CA LEU A 569 22.75 -12.04 -4.72
C LEU A 569 23.86 -12.43 -3.73
N ASN A 570 25.10 -12.24 -4.15
CA ASN A 570 26.32 -12.60 -3.40
C ASN A 570 26.83 -11.49 -2.48
N MET A 571 26.33 -10.27 -2.66
CA MET A 571 26.70 -9.12 -1.82
C MET A 571 26.05 -9.22 -0.44
N ALA A 572 26.78 -8.74 0.57
CA ALA A 572 26.21 -8.55 1.90
C ALA A 572 25.07 -7.52 1.85
N PRO A 573 24.07 -7.59 2.75
CA PRO A 573 23.04 -6.57 2.85
C PRO A 573 23.68 -5.21 3.16
N ASP A 574 23.16 -4.15 2.55
CA ASP A 574 23.57 -2.77 2.82
C ASP A 574 23.30 -2.43 4.29
N HIS A 575 22.17 -2.91 4.79
CA HIS A 575 21.71 -2.70 6.15
C HIS A 575 20.99 -3.92 6.71
N VAL A 576 21.17 -4.14 8.01
CA VAL A 576 20.38 -5.09 8.81
C VAL A 576 19.76 -4.32 9.97
N PHE A 577 18.44 -4.39 10.08
CA PHE A 577 17.66 -3.71 11.10
C PHE A 577 16.73 -4.67 11.81
N TYR A 578 16.36 -4.32 13.04
CA TYR A 578 15.46 -5.11 13.85
C TYR A 578 14.23 -4.29 14.20
N SER A 579 13.06 -4.88 13.97
CA SER A 579 11.75 -4.26 14.23
C SER A 579 10.90 -5.16 15.13
N VAL A 580 9.95 -4.52 15.83
CA VAL A 580 8.91 -5.20 16.60
C VAL A 580 7.57 -4.69 16.11
N SER A 581 6.68 -5.61 15.77
CA SER A 581 5.29 -5.30 15.48
C SER A 581 4.36 -6.22 16.25
N MET A 582 3.12 -5.80 16.41
CA MET A 582 2.07 -6.62 17.00
C MET A 582 0.75 -6.41 16.28
N TYR A 583 -0.09 -7.43 16.29
CA TYR A 583 -1.42 -7.42 15.72
C TYR A 583 -2.30 -8.44 16.43
N LYS A 584 -3.61 -8.33 16.25
CA LYS A 584 -4.55 -9.36 16.69
C LYS A 584 -4.83 -10.34 15.57
N ASP A 585 -4.96 -11.61 15.91
CA ASP A 585 -5.33 -12.65 14.94
C ASP A 585 -6.74 -12.41 14.37
N SER A 586 -7.64 -11.83 15.19
CA SER A 586 -8.98 -11.42 14.77
C SER A 586 -8.94 -10.37 13.66
N TRP A 587 -8.00 -9.42 13.70
CA TRP A 587 -7.81 -8.43 12.64
C TRP A 587 -7.37 -9.09 11.34
N VAL A 588 -6.40 -10.01 11.40
CA VAL A 588 -5.91 -10.74 10.24
C VAL A 588 -7.02 -11.56 9.61
N SER A 589 -7.79 -12.28 10.43
CA SER A 589 -8.92 -13.10 9.96
C SER A 589 -9.96 -12.26 9.23
N ARG A 590 -10.45 -11.17 9.83
CA ARG A 590 -11.48 -10.31 9.22
C ARG A 590 -10.99 -9.65 7.92
N LEU A 591 -9.81 -9.03 7.96
CA LEU A 591 -9.25 -8.33 6.82
C LEU A 591 -8.84 -9.28 5.67
N SER A 592 -8.64 -10.57 5.96
CA SER A 592 -8.36 -11.58 4.92
C SER A 592 -9.54 -11.88 4.00
N GLU A 593 -10.76 -11.44 4.33
CA GLU A 593 -11.93 -11.57 3.46
C GLU A 593 -11.84 -10.66 2.22
N ASN A 594 -11.27 -9.46 2.38
CA ASN A 594 -11.28 -8.38 1.38
C ASN A 594 -10.70 -8.78 0.00
N PRO A 595 -9.53 -9.45 -0.10
CA PRO A 595 -8.97 -9.86 -1.39
C PRO A 595 -9.83 -10.83 -2.20
N TYR A 596 -10.81 -11.48 -1.55
CA TYR A 596 -11.67 -12.50 -2.16
C TYR A 596 -13.09 -12.01 -2.43
N LEU A 597 -13.38 -10.74 -2.10
CA LEU A 597 -14.66 -10.12 -2.40
C LEU A 597 -14.88 -10.06 -3.91
N GLY A 598 -16.00 -10.61 -4.35
CA GLY A 598 -16.53 -10.42 -5.69
C GLY A 598 -16.92 -8.96 -5.95
N LEU A 599 -17.34 -8.68 -7.18
CA LEU A 599 -17.64 -7.31 -7.59
C LEU A 599 -18.79 -6.73 -6.76
N GLY A 600 -18.51 -5.64 -6.02
CA GLY A 600 -19.49 -4.96 -5.17
C GLY A 600 -19.91 -5.72 -3.91
N GLN A 601 -19.27 -6.85 -3.61
CA GLN A 601 -19.46 -7.53 -2.33
C GLN A 601 -18.86 -6.73 -1.19
N VAL A 602 -19.41 -6.93 0.00
CA VAL A 602 -18.93 -6.38 1.26
C VAL A 602 -18.45 -7.53 2.15
N PRO A 603 -17.42 -7.33 2.97
CA PRO A 603 -17.01 -8.32 3.95
C PRO A 603 -18.06 -8.45 5.06
N ASN A 604 -17.95 -9.50 5.87
CA ASN A 604 -18.89 -9.72 6.98
C ASN A 604 -18.57 -8.90 8.25
N TRP A 605 -17.50 -8.11 8.21
CA TRP A 605 -17.08 -7.27 9.32
C TRP A 605 -17.54 -5.82 9.16
N GLU A 606 -17.76 -5.15 10.28
CA GLU A 606 -18.04 -3.72 10.38
C GLU A 606 -16.91 -3.00 11.13
N PRO A 607 -16.71 -1.68 10.94
CA PRO A 607 -15.70 -0.93 11.67
C PRO A 607 -15.77 -1.08 13.21
N GLU A 608 -16.98 -1.21 13.75
CA GLU A 608 -17.28 -1.42 15.17
C GLU A 608 -16.62 -2.69 15.74
N ASP A 609 -16.48 -3.73 14.91
CA ASP A 609 -15.85 -4.99 15.31
C ASP A 609 -14.38 -4.81 15.76
N PHE A 610 -13.74 -3.73 15.32
CA PHE A 610 -12.35 -3.38 15.64
C PHE A 610 -12.21 -2.43 16.84
N LEU A 611 -13.33 -1.96 17.40
CA LEU A 611 -13.36 -0.85 18.36
C LEU A 611 -14.00 -1.21 19.70
N GLU A 612 -14.67 -2.36 19.79
CA GLU A 612 -15.43 -2.80 20.96
C GLU A 612 -14.86 -4.06 21.62
N GLY A 613 -15.35 -4.39 22.82
CA GLY A 613 -15.03 -5.65 23.51
C GLY A 613 -13.56 -5.80 23.90
N GLU A 614 -12.89 -6.85 23.40
CA GLU A 614 -11.45 -7.05 23.56
C GLU A 614 -10.63 -6.15 22.63
N GLU A 615 -11.25 -5.59 21.61
CA GLU A 615 -10.66 -4.68 20.61
C GLU A 615 -10.79 -3.21 20.97
N ALA A 616 -11.43 -2.94 22.11
CA ALA A 616 -11.46 -1.62 22.71
C ALA A 616 -10.08 -0.97 22.72
N ILE A 617 -10.01 0.27 22.22
CA ILE A 617 -8.78 1.04 22.11
C ILE A 617 -8.07 1.14 23.47
N GLY A 618 -8.81 1.33 24.56
CA GLY A 618 -8.23 1.37 25.92
C GLY A 618 -7.39 0.15 26.25
N LYS A 619 -7.93 -1.06 26.06
CA LYS A 619 -7.20 -2.33 26.26
C LYS A 619 -6.01 -2.46 25.32
N THR A 620 -6.16 -2.00 24.09
CA THR A 620 -5.06 -1.98 23.12
C THR A 620 -3.91 -1.08 23.60
N LEU A 621 -4.21 0.10 24.14
CA LEU A 621 -3.20 1.01 24.69
C LEU A 621 -2.47 0.42 25.92
N GLU A 622 -3.19 -0.32 26.75
CA GLU A 622 -2.61 -1.05 27.89
C GLU A 622 -1.56 -2.07 27.40
N THR A 623 -1.95 -2.97 26.48
CA THR A 623 -1.01 -3.98 25.95
C THR A 623 0.17 -3.35 25.21
N VAL A 624 -0.06 -2.29 24.43
CA VAL A 624 1.02 -1.56 23.75
C VAL A 624 2.01 -0.97 24.76
N THR A 625 1.52 -0.47 25.89
CA THR A 625 2.36 0.07 26.97
C THR A 625 3.21 -1.02 27.62
N GLU A 626 2.62 -2.19 27.88
CA GLU A 626 3.32 -3.35 28.44
C GLU A 626 4.43 -3.86 27.50
N VAL A 627 4.10 -4.09 26.22
CA VAL A 627 5.07 -4.57 25.22
C VAL A 627 6.19 -3.55 25.02
N ARG A 628 5.87 -2.25 24.97
CA ARG A 628 6.90 -1.20 24.90
C ARG A 628 7.82 -1.22 26.12
N ALA A 629 7.28 -1.36 27.33
CA ALA A 629 8.09 -1.42 28.55
C ALA A 629 9.07 -2.61 28.52
N LEU A 630 8.63 -3.76 27.98
CA LEU A 630 9.51 -4.91 27.75
C LEU A 630 10.66 -4.57 26.79
N ILE A 631 10.37 -3.93 25.66
CA ILE A 631 11.39 -3.49 24.68
C ILE A 631 12.38 -2.52 25.33
N GLU A 632 11.90 -1.52 26.05
CA GLU A 632 12.73 -0.49 26.71
C GLU A 632 13.67 -1.11 27.76
N SER A 633 13.22 -2.12 28.48
CA SER A 633 14.03 -2.80 29.50
C SER A 633 15.29 -3.47 28.94
N CYS A 634 15.37 -3.73 27.63
CA CYS A 634 16.56 -4.30 26.97
C CYS A 634 17.69 -3.29 26.74
N PHE A 635 17.44 -2.02 27.03
CA PHE A 635 18.41 -0.94 26.86
C PHE A 635 18.91 -0.34 28.18
N LEU A 636 18.41 -0.84 29.31
CA LEU A 636 18.81 -0.43 30.66
C LEU A 636 19.90 -1.34 31.25
N THR A 637 20.21 -2.43 30.56
CA THR A 637 21.28 -3.39 30.84
C THR A 637 22.46 -3.11 29.93
#